data_AF-A0A817JKJ8-F1
#
_entry.id   AF-A0A817JKJ8-F1
#
_cell.length_a   1.000
_cell.length_b   1.000
_cell.length_c   1.000
_cell.angle_alpha   90.00
_cell.angle_beta   90.00
_cell.angle_gamma   90.00
#
_symmetry.space_group_name_H-M   'P 1'
#
loop_
_entity.id
_entity.type
_entity.pdbx_description
1 polymer ?
#
loop_
_entity_poly.entity_id
_entity_poly.type
_entity_poly.pdbx_seq_one_letter_code
_entity_poly.pdbx_strand_id
1 'polypeptide(L)'
;MSRESSSSPDASSSSRSTKDILKDLCTYTVASADPGDRLPHDCYMIMVGHLKSQEHMNMLLEMSESQGISSTKEEDENQAEYAVLKSEKVESILEHIKLTGKTEQLESQRRSHFVYEDNFNSSLTTMMQTQSSFEKLKRVCRIYEHREGVNVDTVMAEHENRANLSYSHFCEKKVPPDEAKALAFAISFYTGSKSEACNRGASLVARKSNGEVLGKDVENEINEAAIILYYLVKALSYIPFYWGYVTRACQLTFDELKLYVPGALITWIQFSSSKKGKKAVNSNAFKDRNVLFKIFSLTGRPIKKFSNYPEEDEVLFLPHSTFLVFNRKTYYKEGKQVIYMRQVELGLCTWSVLWVDDRIFDENWENKQHMEYAAINALDINVHFIPKSSTDSALSFLRSAFGQRLKNQDAFRIVTDMNRTNEIPAHNAGARLIKAIRQMGFSNKCLIFTSDKKTAEQILQSELNSIQRQSVSVCVLFTTGSFNPIHPLHFRNLLHVKEFFEHEHQPSWNVLAGYLSPTHDSYVHSKLGDPAWIPAADRCRLCEKAIEYEGSAVSSWIGVSRGESEWANGFVDFGPVTEYLRDFLNSTLVDQNKILKYPLRLVYVCGLDHFNRCPYVQTMATQNNMSVAVVYRVGYDEQQIIRSVKTLDVIYIPLTKERTKLVDISSTQIRQYFQNSTVNDTYIERNIYPNVHKYMREYLVKEQFQVTIGSNYLILSEIYVRTLNFKILQTNKAPFMNLPQISEVCMYRAFARQDYFGFIIKKDENTFALLLYHRCLRDA
;
A
#
# COMPACT_ATOMS: atom_id res chain seq x y z
N MET A 1 49.54 53.93 -22.47
CA MET A 1 49.32 52.77 -23.35
C MET A 1 48.98 51.59 -22.48
N SER A 2 47.73 51.17 -22.60
CA SER A 2 47.02 50.13 -21.88
C SER A 2 47.51 48.73 -22.21
N ARG A 3 47.56 47.85 -21.20
CA ARG A 3 47.24 46.43 -21.38
C ARG A 3 46.37 45.98 -20.22
N GLU A 4 45.16 45.61 -20.59
CA GLU A 4 44.03 45.26 -19.75
C GLU A 4 44.26 43.92 -19.05
N SER A 5 43.93 43.91 -17.76
CA SER A 5 43.75 42.73 -16.93
C SER A 5 42.33 42.18 -17.15
N SER A 6 42.21 41.05 -17.85
CA SER A 6 40.96 40.30 -17.93
C SER A 6 40.80 39.43 -16.67
N SER A 7 39.92 39.89 -15.78
CA SER A 7 39.32 39.11 -14.70
C SER A 7 38.61 37.86 -15.24
N SER A 8 39.04 36.67 -14.82
CA SER A 8 38.27 35.44 -15.02
C SER A 8 37.01 35.46 -14.12
N PRO A 9 35.84 35.07 -14.63
CA PRO A 9 34.58 35.20 -13.92
C PRO A 9 34.44 34.16 -12.80
N ASP A 10 33.81 34.58 -11.71
CA ASP A 10 33.31 33.74 -10.63
C ASP A 10 32.60 32.50 -11.18
N ALA A 11 33.19 31.33 -10.95
CA ALA A 11 32.53 30.05 -11.16
C ALA A 11 31.50 29.87 -10.04
N SER A 12 30.27 30.29 -10.34
CA SER A 12 29.08 29.99 -9.54
C SER A 12 29.00 28.49 -9.27
N SER A 13 29.03 28.14 -7.99
CA SER A 13 28.87 26.79 -7.46
C SER A 13 27.51 26.21 -7.83
N SER A 14 27.44 25.35 -8.84
CA SER A 14 26.33 24.42 -9.01
C SER A 14 26.82 23.01 -8.73
N SER A 15 26.24 22.35 -7.72
CA SER A 15 26.35 20.90 -7.56
C SER A 15 26.01 20.22 -8.88
N ARG A 16 26.90 19.34 -9.38
CA ARG A 16 26.62 18.54 -10.59
C ARG A 16 25.30 17.79 -10.38
N SER A 17 24.42 17.82 -11.37
CA SER A 17 23.14 17.14 -11.28
C SER A 17 23.33 15.64 -11.54
N THR A 18 22.45 14.79 -11.01
CA THR A 18 22.41 13.35 -11.33
C THR A 18 22.42 13.10 -12.84
N LYS A 19 21.86 14.01 -13.64
CA LYS A 19 21.83 13.96 -15.11
C LYS A 19 23.21 14.11 -15.75
N ASP A 20 24.12 14.86 -15.15
CA ASP A 20 25.47 15.08 -15.68
C ASP A 20 26.37 13.86 -15.41
N ILE A 21 26.18 13.22 -14.26
CA ILE A 21 26.83 11.93 -13.91
C ILE A 21 26.36 10.82 -14.88
N LEU A 22 25.06 10.80 -15.20
CA LEU A 22 24.48 9.84 -16.16
C LEU A 22 25.01 10.04 -17.59
N LYS A 23 25.39 11.26 -17.97
CA LYS A 23 25.94 11.56 -19.29
C LYS A 23 27.35 10.99 -19.46
N ASP A 24 28.22 11.14 -18.45
CA ASP A 24 29.60 10.65 -18.49
C ASP A 24 29.67 9.10 -18.58
N LEU A 25 28.73 8.41 -17.90
CA LEU A 25 28.56 6.95 -17.96
C LEU A 25 28.27 6.42 -19.36
N CYS A 26 27.41 7.14 -20.10
CA CYS A 26 26.99 6.76 -21.45
C CYS A 26 28.07 7.04 -22.50
N THR A 27 29.06 7.89 -22.19
CA THR A 27 30.16 8.23 -23.10
C THR A 27 31.44 7.42 -22.87
N TYR A 28 31.53 6.62 -21.81
CA TYR A 28 32.71 5.81 -21.51
C TYR A 28 32.79 4.53 -22.36
N THR A 29 33.96 4.30 -22.97
CA THR A 29 34.29 3.08 -23.74
C THR A 29 35.57 2.41 -23.21
N VAL A 30 35.51 1.10 -22.92
CA VAL A 30 36.62 0.31 -22.37
C VAL A 30 37.86 0.31 -23.28
N ALA A 31 37.67 0.45 -24.59
CA ALA A 31 38.75 0.46 -25.58
C ALA A 31 39.58 1.76 -25.60
N SER A 32 39.09 2.84 -24.99
CA SER A 32 39.73 4.17 -25.00
C SER A 32 40.16 4.65 -23.62
N ALA A 33 39.99 3.83 -22.57
CA ALA A 33 40.36 4.18 -21.21
C ALA A 33 41.87 4.04 -21.03
N ASP A 34 42.55 5.13 -20.65
CA ASP A 34 43.94 5.08 -20.19
C ASP A 34 44.01 4.14 -18.97
N PRO A 35 44.94 3.16 -18.90
CA PRO A 35 45.17 2.35 -17.71
C PRO A 35 45.36 3.15 -16.40
N GLY A 36 45.73 4.43 -16.50
CA GLY A 36 45.81 5.38 -15.38
C GLY A 36 44.49 6.08 -15.02
N ASP A 37 43.54 6.18 -15.95
CA ASP A 37 42.21 6.78 -15.75
C ASP A 37 41.22 5.72 -15.27
N ARG A 38 41.23 5.48 -13.96
CA ARG A 38 40.11 4.78 -13.32
C ARG A 38 38.86 5.64 -13.45
N LEU A 39 37.73 5.02 -13.82
CA LEU A 39 36.42 5.67 -13.81
C LEU A 39 36.22 6.47 -12.50
N PRO A 40 35.83 7.75 -12.55
CA PRO A 40 35.55 8.55 -11.36
C PRO A 40 34.54 7.85 -10.46
N HIS A 41 34.72 7.97 -9.14
CA HIS A 41 33.84 7.35 -8.15
C HIS A 41 32.38 7.90 -8.21
N ASP A 42 32.17 9.02 -8.92
CA ASP A 42 30.94 9.76 -9.20
C ASP A 42 29.82 8.86 -9.71
N CYS A 43 30.19 7.79 -10.42
CA CYS A 43 29.26 6.94 -11.14
C CYS A 43 28.60 5.85 -10.27
N TYR A 44 28.86 5.81 -8.96
CA TYR A 44 28.64 4.58 -8.19
C TYR A 44 27.92 4.76 -6.87
N MET A 45 27.48 5.98 -6.56
CA MET A 45 26.83 6.27 -5.29
C MET A 45 25.68 7.26 -5.44
N ILE A 46 24.63 7.05 -4.65
CA ILE A 46 23.43 7.90 -4.65
C ILE A 46 23.13 8.28 -3.20
N MET A 47 22.91 9.58 -2.96
CA MET A 47 22.41 10.06 -1.68
C MET A 47 20.89 9.88 -1.60
N VAL A 48 20.44 8.95 -0.77
CA VAL A 48 19.03 8.56 -0.65
C VAL A 48 18.29 9.42 0.38
N GLY A 49 19.01 9.92 1.38
CA GLY A 49 18.45 10.75 2.43
C GLY A 49 19.53 11.40 3.29
N HIS A 50 19.11 12.32 4.14
CA HIS A 50 19.97 12.97 5.11
C HIS A 50 19.18 13.46 6.33
N LEU A 51 19.88 13.66 7.45
CA LEU A 51 19.38 14.40 8.59
C LEU A 51 19.40 15.91 8.29
N LYS A 52 18.27 16.60 8.51
CA LYS A 52 18.17 18.06 8.30
C LYS A 52 18.26 18.88 9.57
N SER A 53 17.82 18.32 10.70
CA SER A 53 17.74 19.05 11.97
C SER A 53 19.08 19.00 12.69
N GLN A 54 19.56 20.15 13.17
CA GLN A 54 20.74 20.20 14.03
C GLN A 54 20.55 19.38 15.31
N GLU A 55 19.33 19.31 15.84
CA GLU A 55 18.99 18.47 17.00
C GLU A 55 19.26 16.99 16.72
N HIS A 56 18.83 16.47 15.57
CA HIS A 56 19.07 15.07 15.22
C HIS A 56 20.54 14.79 14.90
N MET A 57 21.25 15.78 14.38
CA MET A 57 22.70 15.71 14.23
C MET A 57 23.41 15.65 15.58
N ASN A 58 22.94 16.41 16.57
CA ASN A 58 23.46 16.37 17.92
C ASN A 58 23.21 15.00 18.56
N MET A 59 22.05 14.35 18.33
CA MET A 59 21.83 12.98 18.81
C MET A 59 22.88 11.99 18.27
N LEU A 60 23.28 12.12 17.00
CA LEU A 60 24.35 11.31 16.39
C LEU A 60 25.70 11.56 17.08
N LEU A 61 26.00 12.81 17.44
CA LEU A 61 27.22 13.21 18.13
C LEU A 61 27.23 12.74 19.59
N GLU A 62 26.13 12.89 20.31
CA GLU A 62 25.94 12.42 21.69
C GLU A 62 26.08 10.89 21.80
N MET A 63 25.67 10.14 20.77
CA MET A 63 25.94 8.70 20.69
C MET A 63 27.44 8.39 20.67
N SER A 64 28.26 9.28 20.09
CA SER A 64 29.73 9.16 20.09
C SER A 64 30.33 9.52 21.44
N GLU A 65 29.82 10.58 22.07
CA GLU A 65 30.32 11.06 23.37
C GLU A 65 29.93 10.13 24.54
N SER A 66 28.73 9.56 24.51
CA SER A 66 28.20 8.68 25.58
C SER A 66 28.91 7.34 25.70
N GLN A 67 29.79 6.97 24.75
CA GLN A 67 30.62 5.77 24.87
C GLN A 67 31.82 5.96 25.82
N GLY A 68 32.02 7.15 26.40
CA GLY A 68 32.89 7.35 27.56
C GLY A 68 34.40 7.26 27.29
N ILE A 69 34.84 7.27 26.03
CA ILE A 69 36.25 7.21 25.67
C ILE A 69 36.80 8.64 25.60
N SER A 70 37.06 9.23 26.76
CA SER A 70 37.76 10.51 26.93
C SER A 70 39.28 10.24 26.95
N SER A 71 39.90 10.09 25.79
CA SER A 71 41.35 9.97 25.66
C SER A 71 41.86 10.76 24.45
N THR A 72 42.97 11.48 24.64
CA THR A 72 43.63 12.32 23.63
C THR A 72 44.59 11.54 22.72
N LYS A 73 44.64 10.20 22.83
CA LYS A 73 45.47 9.36 21.96
C LYS A 73 44.68 8.92 20.73
N GLU A 74 45.29 9.03 19.56
CA GLU A 74 44.68 8.69 18.25
C GLU A 74 44.19 7.22 18.16
N GLU A 75 44.82 6.29 18.89
CA GLU A 75 44.37 4.90 18.98
C GLU A 75 43.06 4.75 19.77
N ASP A 76 42.82 5.60 20.78
CA ASP A 76 41.62 5.58 21.61
C ASP A 76 40.45 6.33 20.93
N GLU A 77 40.73 7.43 20.21
CA GLU A 77 39.71 8.12 19.40
C GLU A 77 39.06 7.21 18.35
N ASN A 78 39.83 6.29 17.76
CA ASN A 78 39.30 5.33 16.82
C ASN A 78 38.38 4.30 17.50
N GLN A 79 38.60 3.99 18.77
CA GLN A 79 37.74 3.04 19.50
C GLN A 79 36.34 3.59 19.72
N ALA A 80 36.20 4.89 20.01
CA ALA A 80 34.89 5.54 20.22
C ALA A 80 34.03 5.43 18.96
N GLU A 81 34.59 5.81 17.82
CA GLU A 81 33.89 5.73 16.54
C GLU A 81 33.49 4.29 16.19
N TYR A 82 34.38 3.33 16.41
CA TYR A 82 34.05 1.92 16.20
C TYR A 82 32.92 1.44 17.13
N ALA A 83 32.90 1.88 18.39
CA ALA A 83 31.81 1.55 19.32
C ALA A 83 30.46 2.08 18.83
N VAL A 84 30.41 3.32 18.30
CA VAL A 84 29.20 3.89 17.68
C VAL A 84 28.74 3.08 16.49
N LEU A 85 29.66 2.71 15.59
CA LEU A 85 29.30 1.93 14.39
C LEU A 85 28.64 0.59 14.74
N LYS A 86 29.06 -0.04 15.84
CA LYS A 86 28.46 -1.28 16.35
C LYS A 86 27.16 -1.03 17.12
N SER A 87 26.96 0.15 17.68
CA SER A 87 25.79 0.50 18.51
C SER A 87 24.49 0.37 17.73
N GLU A 88 23.56 -0.42 18.23
CA GLU A 88 22.25 -0.62 17.62
C GLU A 88 21.34 0.60 17.76
N LYS A 89 21.62 1.47 18.74
CA LYS A 89 20.87 2.71 18.97
C LYS A 89 20.86 3.60 17.73
N VAL A 90 21.90 3.51 16.91
CA VAL A 90 21.99 4.16 15.61
C VAL A 90 20.74 3.95 14.76
N GLU A 91 20.14 2.76 14.79
CA GLU A 91 18.99 2.44 13.95
C GLU A 91 17.77 3.32 14.25
N SER A 92 17.70 3.94 15.44
CA SER A 92 16.62 4.88 15.76
C SER A 92 16.68 6.15 14.92
N ILE A 93 17.88 6.53 14.45
CA ILE A 93 18.05 7.77 13.69
C ILE A 93 17.39 7.72 12.32
N LEU A 94 17.12 6.51 11.80
CA LEU A 94 16.42 6.31 10.54
C LEU A 94 15.04 6.97 10.53
N GLU A 95 14.35 7.04 11.67
CA GLU A 95 13.05 7.74 11.81
C GLU A 95 13.14 9.20 11.34
N HIS A 96 14.30 9.83 11.57
CA HIS A 96 14.50 11.26 11.37
C HIS A 96 15.10 11.62 10.02
N ILE A 97 15.42 10.62 9.20
CA ILE A 97 16.05 10.84 7.90
C ILE A 97 15.00 11.31 6.89
N LYS A 98 15.30 12.46 6.27
CA LYS A 98 14.48 13.01 5.21
C LYS A 98 15.08 12.58 3.87
N LEU A 99 14.21 12.07 2.99
CA LEU A 99 14.59 11.78 1.61
C LEU A 99 14.96 13.09 0.89
N THR A 100 15.84 13.00 -0.11
CA THR A 100 16.44 14.14 -0.83
C THR A 100 15.50 14.89 -1.79
N GLY A 101 14.16 14.70 -1.71
CA GLY A 101 13.15 15.39 -2.53
C GLY A 101 11.82 15.71 -1.80
N LYS A 102 10.90 16.48 -2.43
CA LYS A 102 9.54 16.74 -1.90
C LYS A 102 8.64 15.51 -2.09
N THR A 103 7.83 15.13 -1.10
CA THR A 103 7.02 13.88 -1.12
C THR A 103 6.21 13.67 -2.40
N GLU A 104 5.55 14.70 -2.93
CA GLU A 104 4.73 14.63 -4.16
C GLU A 104 5.58 14.46 -5.43
N GLN A 105 6.73 15.16 -5.52
CA GLN A 105 7.70 14.95 -6.59
C GLN A 105 8.38 13.59 -6.47
N LEU A 106 8.66 13.14 -5.24
CA LEU A 106 9.18 11.82 -4.95
C LEU A 106 8.17 10.74 -5.33
N GLU A 107 6.86 10.95 -5.21
CA GLU A 107 5.84 9.97 -5.64
C GLU A 107 5.67 9.89 -7.15
N SER A 108 5.77 11.01 -7.84
CA SER A 108 5.85 11.07 -9.29
C SER A 108 7.17 10.46 -9.81
N GLN A 109 8.30 10.80 -9.18
CA GLN A 109 9.64 10.27 -9.47
C GLN A 109 9.86 8.85 -8.93
N ARG A 110 9.05 8.34 -8.00
CA ARG A 110 9.04 6.92 -7.58
C ARG A 110 8.53 6.03 -8.70
N ARG A 111 7.62 6.54 -9.52
CA ARG A 111 7.22 5.89 -10.79
C ARG A 111 8.24 6.13 -11.91
N SER A 112 9.22 7.02 -11.69
CA SER A 112 10.23 7.39 -12.68
C SER A 112 11.63 7.70 -12.08
N HIS A 113 12.19 6.79 -11.27
CA HIS A 113 13.62 6.76 -10.86
C HIS A 113 14.11 7.71 -9.73
N PHE A 114 13.65 7.56 -8.48
CA PHE A 114 14.42 8.14 -7.35
C PHE A 114 14.62 7.26 -6.11
N VAL A 115 14.00 6.08 -6.06
CA VAL A 115 14.47 5.00 -5.19
C VAL A 115 14.86 3.89 -6.15
N TYR A 116 16.16 3.66 -6.31
CA TYR A 116 16.64 2.47 -7.00
C TYR A 116 16.17 1.27 -6.17
N GLU A 117 15.09 0.63 -6.63
CA GLU A 117 14.68 -0.64 -6.06
C GLU A 117 15.77 -1.64 -6.39
N ASP A 118 16.09 -2.49 -5.43
CA ASP A 118 16.96 -3.60 -5.66
C ASP A 118 16.21 -4.71 -6.41
N ASN A 119 16.00 -4.47 -7.70
CA ASN A 119 15.53 -5.45 -8.67
C ASN A 119 16.70 -6.17 -9.36
N PHE A 120 17.92 -6.05 -8.82
CA PHE A 120 19.13 -6.54 -9.46
C PHE A 120 19.12 -8.05 -9.61
N ASN A 121 18.91 -8.79 -8.51
CA ASN A 121 18.95 -10.26 -8.52
C ASN A 121 17.80 -10.88 -9.33
N SER A 122 16.59 -10.31 -9.22
CA SER A 122 15.44 -10.78 -9.99
C SER A 122 15.66 -10.55 -11.49
N SER A 123 16.21 -9.40 -11.88
CA SER A 123 16.52 -9.10 -13.28
C SER A 123 17.61 -10.02 -13.84
N LEU A 124 18.68 -10.26 -13.08
CA LEU A 124 19.71 -11.23 -13.47
C LEU A 124 19.12 -12.63 -13.66
N THR A 125 18.25 -13.04 -12.75
CA THR A 125 17.56 -14.33 -12.84
C THR A 125 16.72 -14.40 -14.11
N THR A 126 15.89 -13.38 -14.39
CA THR A 126 15.08 -13.28 -15.61
C THR A 126 15.94 -13.33 -16.88
N MET A 127 17.06 -12.60 -16.91
CA MET A 127 17.98 -12.61 -18.05
C MET A 127 18.60 -14.00 -18.29
N MET A 128 18.79 -14.80 -17.24
CA MET A 128 19.51 -16.08 -17.31
C MET A 128 18.65 -17.34 -17.46
N GLN A 129 17.31 -17.25 -17.40
CA GLN A 129 16.36 -18.38 -17.32
C GLN A 129 16.55 -19.54 -18.32
N THR A 130 17.28 -19.37 -19.43
CA THR A 130 17.49 -20.42 -20.45
C THR A 130 18.94 -20.55 -20.92
N GLN A 131 19.89 -19.85 -20.28
CA GLN A 131 21.16 -19.54 -20.93
C GLN A 131 22.42 -19.73 -20.07
N SER A 132 22.33 -20.19 -18.82
CA SER A 132 23.48 -20.30 -17.93
C SER A 132 24.18 -21.66 -18.01
N SER A 133 25.48 -21.69 -18.36
CA SER A 133 26.36 -22.85 -18.19
C SER A 133 27.79 -22.40 -17.87
N PHE A 134 28.59 -23.29 -17.25
CA PHE A 134 30.00 -22.98 -16.96
C PHE A 134 30.80 -22.67 -18.24
N GLU A 135 30.61 -23.45 -19.30
CA GLU A 135 31.27 -23.21 -20.59
C GLU A 135 30.90 -21.86 -21.21
N LYS A 136 29.63 -21.45 -21.11
CA LYS A 136 29.24 -20.12 -21.60
C LYS A 136 29.87 -19.01 -20.74
N LEU A 137 29.91 -19.17 -19.42
CA LEU A 137 30.58 -18.22 -18.53
C LEU A 137 32.05 -18.07 -18.93
N LYS A 138 32.79 -19.19 -19.09
CA LYS A 138 34.20 -19.17 -19.53
C LYS A 138 34.37 -18.44 -20.85
N ARG A 139 33.52 -18.73 -21.84
CA ARG A 139 33.56 -18.06 -23.14
C ARG A 139 33.38 -16.55 -23.02
N VAL A 140 32.42 -16.09 -22.21
CA VAL A 140 32.17 -14.66 -22.01
C VAL A 140 33.34 -14.02 -21.27
N CYS A 141 33.83 -14.60 -20.17
CA CYS A 141 35.02 -14.12 -19.45
C CYS A 141 36.25 -14.01 -20.36
N ARG A 142 36.42 -14.95 -21.29
CA ARG A 142 37.50 -14.92 -22.29
C ARG A 142 37.43 -13.70 -23.21
N ILE A 143 36.22 -13.25 -23.58
CA ILE A 143 36.00 -12.03 -24.37
C ILE A 143 36.46 -10.81 -23.57
N TYR A 144 36.10 -10.74 -22.28
CA TYR A 144 36.53 -9.65 -21.39
C TYR A 144 38.05 -9.59 -21.19
N GLU A 145 38.74 -10.74 -21.22
CA GLU A 145 40.20 -10.81 -21.12
C GLU A 145 40.95 -10.42 -22.39
N HIS A 146 40.28 -10.40 -23.54
CA HIS A 146 40.95 -10.12 -24.81
C HIS A 146 41.50 -8.69 -24.83
N ARG A 147 42.83 -8.56 -24.74
CA ARG A 147 43.58 -7.31 -24.82
C ARG A 147 44.91 -7.54 -25.53
N GLU A 148 45.41 -6.52 -26.21
CA GLU A 148 46.71 -6.56 -26.87
C GLU A 148 47.83 -6.83 -25.84
N GLY A 149 48.73 -7.76 -26.15
CA GLY A 149 49.86 -8.12 -25.29
C GLY A 149 49.56 -9.06 -24.11
N VAL A 150 48.30 -9.48 -23.89
CA VAL A 150 47.93 -10.41 -22.82
C VAL A 150 47.65 -11.81 -23.38
N ASN A 151 48.28 -12.84 -22.83
CA ASN A 151 47.93 -14.23 -23.13
C ASN A 151 46.67 -14.62 -22.35
N VAL A 152 45.52 -14.54 -23.03
CA VAL A 152 44.20 -14.83 -22.44
C VAL A 152 44.13 -16.25 -21.86
N ASP A 153 44.78 -17.25 -22.47
CA ASP A 153 44.78 -18.61 -21.95
C ASP A 153 45.45 -18.71 -20.58
N THR A 154 46.54 -17.97 -20.39
CA THR A 154 47.24 -17.92 -19.10
C THR A 154 46.35 -17.33 -18.01
N VAL A 155 45.72 -16.18 -18.27
CA VAL A 155 44.84 -15.51 -17.28
C VAL A 155 43.61 -16.36 -16.96
N MET A 156 42.99 -16.95 -17.98
CA MET A 156 41.84 -17.84 -17.78
C MET A 156 42.22 -19.10 -16.98
N ALA A 157 43.41 -19.66 -17.20
CA ALA A 157 43.92 -20.80 -16.44
C ALA A 157 44.19 -20.45 -14.97
N GLU A 158 44.68 -19.25 -14.67
CA GLU A 158 44.84 -18.77 -13.29
C GLU A 158 43.49 -18.73 -12.57
N HIS A 159 42.46 -18.16 -13.21
CA HIS A 159 41.13 -18.11 -12.61
C HIS A 159 40.54 -19.50 -12.37
N GLU A 160 40.70 -20.42 -13.33
CA GLU A 160 40.23 -21.80 -13.25
C GLU A 160 40.96 -22.59 -12.17
N ASN A 161 42.28 -22.45 -12.06
CA ASN A 161 43.06 -23.05 -10.99
C ASN A 161 42.57 -22.59 -9.63
N ARG A 162 42.30 -21.29 -9.46
CA ARG A 162 41.73 -20.77 -8.20
C ARG A 162 40.32 -21.28 -7.93
N ALA A 163 39.47 -21.37 -8.96
CA ALA A 163 38.12 -21.92 -8.84
C ALA A 163 38.15 -23.40 -8.41
N ASN A 164 39.06 -24.20 -8.98
CA ASN A 164 39.24 -25.61 -8.65
C ASN A 164 39.64 -25.85 -7.18
N LEU A 165 40.28 -24.87 -6.53
CA LEU A 165 40.61 -24.95 -5.10
C LEU A 165 39.43 -24.65 -4.17
N SER A 166 38.35 -24.05 -4.67
CA SER A 166 37.29 -23.49 -3.82
C SER A 166 35.86 -23.95 -4.18
N TYR A 167 35.65 -24.57 -5.34
CA TYR A 167 34.31 -25.00 -5.77
C TYR A 167 33.67 -26.07 -4.86
N SER A 168 34.48 -26.86 -4.15
CA SER A 168 33.99 -27.88 -3.20
C SER A 168 33.11 -27.27 -2.11
N HIS A 169 33.37 -26.01 -1.71
CA HIS A 169 32.53 -25.26 -0.78
C HIS A 169 31.07 -25.20 -1.23
N PHE A 170 30.82 -24.98 -2.52
CA PHE A 170 29.47 -24.91 -3.07
C PHE A 170 28.86 -26.31 -3.22
N CYS A 171 29.67 -27.33 -3.56
CA CYS A 171 29.21 -28.72 -3.57
C CYS A 171 28.71 -29.18 -2.18
N GLU A 172 29.39 -28.79 -1.10
CA GLU A 172 28.96 -29.06 0.30
C GLU A 172 27.60 -28.41 0.62
N LYS A 173 27.25 -27.33 -0.08
CA LYS A 173 25.94 -26.65 -0.01
C LYS A 173 24.92 -27.24 -0.99
N LYS A 174 25.17 -28.44 -1.52
CA LYS A 174 24.31 -29.17 -2.47
C LYS A 174 24.14 -28.49 -3.83
N VAL A 175 25.07 -27.61 -4.23
CA VAL A 175 25.10 -27.05 -5.59
C VAL A 175 25.67 -28.11 -6.55
N PRO A 176 25.07 -28.34 -7.73
CA PRO A 176 25.60 -29.28 -8.73
C PRO A 176 27.06 -28.95 -9.12
N PRO A 177 27.92 -29.95 -9.39
CA PRO A 177 29.35 -29.71 -9.60
C PRO A 177 29.70 -28.72 -10.72
N ASP A 178 28.98 -28.75 -11.85
CA ASP A 178 29.21 -27.81 -12.96
C ASP A 178 28.89 -26.36 -12.55
N GLU A 179 27.76 -26.18 -11.87
CA GLU A 179 27.35 -24.88 -11.36
C GLU A 179 28.30 -24.40 -10.24
N ALA A 180 28.69 -25.28 -9.32
CA ALA A 180 29.64 -24.98 -8.25
C ALA A 180 30.98 -24.44 -8.80
N LYS A 181 31.46 -25.01 -9.91
CA LYS A 181 32.64 -24.49 -10.64
C LYS A 181 32.38 -23.12 -11.22
N ALA A 182 31.23 -22.88 -11.85
CA ALA A 182 30.86 -21.57 -12.37
C ALA A 182 30.79 -20.50 -11.27
N LEU A 183 30.24 -20.83 -10.10
CA LEU A 183 30.18 -19.95 -8.93
C LEU A 183 31.59 -19.56 -8.43
N ALA A 184 32.46 -20.55 -8.23
CA ALA A 184 33.84 -20.31 -7.81
C ALA A 184 34.63 -19.51 -8.85
N PHE A 185 34.44 -19.84 -10.13
CA PHE A 185 35.08 -19.16 -11.25
C PHE A 185 34.66 -17.70 -11.35
N ALA A 186 33.37 -17.38 -11.17
CA ALA A 186 32.89 -16.00 -11.22
C ALA A 186 33.53 -15.11 -10.14
N ILE A 187 33.70 -15.61 -8.91
CA ILE A 187 34.40 -14.87 -7.84
C ILE A 187 35.87 -14.68 -8.18
N SER A 188 36.53 -15.76 -8.64
CA SER A 188 37.92 -15.70 -9.07
C SER A 188 38.12 -14.65 -10.18
N PHE A 189 37.33 -14.73 -11.24
CA PHE A 189 37.35 -13.78 -12.35
C PHE A 189 37.13 -12.33 -11.89
N TYR A 190 36.14 -12.09 -11.02
CA TYR A 190 35.88 -10.76 -10.45
C TYR A 190 37.09 -10.20 -9.70
N THR A 191 37.75 -11.02 -8.89
CA THR A 191 38.87 -10.58 -8.04
C THR A 191 40.20 -10.48 -8.76
N GLY A 192 40.40 -11.15 -9.90
CA GLY A 192 41.66 -11.15 -10.63
C GLY A 192 41.89 -9.88 -11.45
N SER A 193 41.22 -9.76 -12.58
CA SER A 193 41.62 -8.84 -13.67
C SER A 193 40.51 -7.90 -14.15
N LYS A 194 39.24 -8.13 -13.79
CA LYS A 194 38.08 -7.44 -14.41
C LYS A 194 37.01 -6.94 -13.45
N SER A 195 37.36 -6.69 -12.19
CA SER A 195 36.42 -6.10 -11.21
C SER A 195 35.72 -4.84 -11.75
N GLU A 196 36.45 -3.96 -12.44
CA GLU A 196 35.92 -2.72 -13.05
C GLU A 196 34.86 -2.99 -14.13
N ALA A 197 35.09 -3.99 -14.98
CA ALA A 197 34.17 -4.34 -16.05
C ALA A 197 32.89 -5.00 -15.50
N CYS A 198 33.03 -5.88 -14.51
CA CYS A 198 31.90 -6.43 -13.75
C CYS A 198 31.11 -5.32 -13.05
N ASN A 199 31.79 -4.34 -12.46
CA ASN A 199 31.17 -3.20 -11.79
C ASN A 199 30.36 -2.31 -12.73
N ARG A 200 30.90 -2.05 -13.93
CA ARG A 200 30.16 -1.35 -14.99
C ARG A 200 28.91 -2.15 -15.38
N GLY A 201 29.06 -3.45 -15.65
CA GLY A 201 27.93 -4.33 -15.95
C GLY A 201 26.86 -4.32 -14.84
N ALA A 202 27.28 -4.35 -13.58
CA ALA A 202 26.38 -4.28 -12.43
C ALA A 202 25.56 -2.97 -12.42
N SER A 203 26.23 -1.84 -12.63
CA SER A 203 25.57 -0.54 -12.74
C SER A 203 24.57 -0.48 -13.91
N LEU A 204 24.95 -1.00 -15.08
CA LEU A 204 24.07 -1.04 -16.25
C LEU A 204 22.84 -1.92 -16.05
N VAL A 205 23.01 -3.10 -15.44
CA VAL A 205 21.89 -3.97 -15.07
C VAL A 205 20.99 -3.27 -14.06
N ALA A 206 21.54 -2.71 -12.97
CA ALA A 206 20.76 -1.99 -11.96
C ALA A 206 19.92 -0.84 -12.56
N ARG A 207 20.48 -0.09 -13.50
CA ARG A 207 19.79 0.98 -14.26
C ARG A 207 18.67 0.44 -15.14
N LYS A 208 18.94 -0.59 -15.95
CA LYS A 208 17.94 -1.26 -16.80
C LYS A 208 16.78 -1.82 -15.96
N SER A 209 17.11 -2.47 -14.85
CA SER A 209 16.15 -3.04 -13.88
C SER A 209 15.25 -2.01 -13.22
N ASN A 210 15.65 -0.74 -13.22
CA ASN A 210 14.88 0.37 -12.66
C ASN A 210 14.17 1.20 -13.74
N GLY A 211 14.17 0.76 -15.00
CA GLY A 211 13.37 1.36 -16.08
C GLY A 211 14.14 2.31 -17.02
N GLU A 212 15.47 2.41 -16.86
CA GLU A 212 16.26 3.28 -17.73
C GLU A 212 16.38 2.70 -19.14
N VAL A 213 16.09 3.53 -20.14
CA VAL A 213 16.23 3.16 -21.56
C VAL A 213 17.68 3.32 -21.98
N LEU A 214 18.36 2.20 -22.21
CA LEU A 214 19.75 2.16 -22.64
C LEU A 214 19.85 1.96 -24.16
N GLY A 215 20.91 2.47 -24.78
CA GLY A 215 21.14 2.31 -26.23
C GLY A 215 21.33 0.85 -26.63
N LYS A 216 21.04 0.50 -27.89
CA LYS A 216 21.14 -0.89 -28.39
C LYS A 216 22.53 -1.52 -28.20
N ASP A 217 23.59 -0.73 -28.36
CA ASP A 217 24.97 -1.23 -28.18
C ASP A 217 25.25 -1.65 -26.73
N VAL A 218 24.60 -0.98 -25.76
CA VAL A 218 24.70 -1.28 -24.32
C VAL A 218 23.93 -2.56 -23.96
N GLU A 219 22.91 -2.93 -24.74
CA GLU A 219 22.11 -4.13 -24.47
C GLU A 219 22.91 -5.43 -24.65
N ASN A 220 23.80 -5.47 -25.64
CA ASN A 220 24.71 -6.60 -25.83
C ASN A 220 25.70 -6.70 -24.65
N GLU A 221 26.27 -5.57 -24.23
CA GLU A 221 27.16 -5.50 -23.06
C GLU A 221 26.47 -6.01 -21.79
N ILE A 222 25.21 -5.63 -21.59
CA ILE A 222 24.40 -6.11 -20.44
C ILE A 222 24.19 -7.62 -20.49
N ASN A 223 23.85 -8.16 -21.65
CA ASN A 223 23.60 -9.60 -21.79
C ASN A 223 24.86 -10.43 -21.53
N GLU A 224 26.03 -9.92 -21.95
CA GLU A 224 27.33 -10.54 -21.65
C GLU A 224 27.68 -10.40 -20.18
N ALA A 225 27.57 -9.20 -19.59
CA ALA A 225 27.83 -9.01 -18.17
C ALA A 225 26.89 -9.84 -17.28
N ALA A 226 25.62 -10.02 -17.68
CA ALA A 226 24.59 -10.66 -16.88
C ALA A 226 24.95 -12.09 -16.46
N ILE A 227 25.63 -12.88 -17.30
CA ILE A 227 26.03 -14.25 -16.91
C ILE A 227 27.11 -14.24 -15.82
N ILE A 228 28.08 -13.33 -15.91
CA ILE A 228 29.13 -13.17 -14.90
C ILE A 228 28.49 -12.72 -13.58
N LEU A 229 27.63 -11.71 -13.65
CA LEU A 229 26.95 -11.14 -12.48
C LEU A 229 25.99 -12.13 -11.83
N TYR A 230 25.26 -12.91 -12.62
CA TYR A 230 24.37 -13.96 -12.12
C TYR A 230 25.14 -14.99 -11.30
N TYR A 231 26.21 -15.56 -11.84
CA TYR A 231 27.01 -16.54 -11.10
C TYR A 231 27.75 -15.90 -9.92
N LEU A 232 28.21 -14.65 -10.03
CA LEU A 232 28.82 -13.93 -8.91
C LEU A 232 27.83 -13.72 -7.76
N VAL A 233 26.66 -13.13 -8.01
CA VAL A 233 25.62 -12.92 -7.00
C VAL A 233 25.17 -14.24 -6.39
N LYS A 234 24.93 -15.26 -7.22
CA LYS A 234 24.54 -16.58 -6.75
C LYS A 234 25.62 -17.16 -5.83
N ALA A 235 26.90 -17.03 -6.19
CA ALA A 235 28.01 -17.50 -5.37
C ALA A 235 28.06 -16.77 -4.02
N LEU A 236 27.91 -15.45 -4.04
CA LEU A 236 27.87 -14.62 -2.83
C LEU A 236 26.67 -14.95 -1.92
N SER A 237 25.54 -15.43 -2.48
CA SER A 237 24.39 -15.86 -1.67
C SER A 237 24.71 -17.08 -0.79
N TYR A 238 25.59 -17.99 -1.26
CA TYR A 238 26.03 -19.16 -0.49
C TYR A 238 27.13 -18.86 0.54
N ILE A 239 27.69 -17.65 0.53
CA ILE A 239 28.71 -17.21 1.48
C ILE A 239 28.01 -16.48 2.65
N PRO A 240 28.31 -16.82 3.92
CA PRO A 240 27.70 -16.16 5.08
C PRO A 240 27.96 -14.66 5.15
N PHE A 241 27.07 -13.93 5.84
CA PHE A 241 27.23 -12.50 6.08
C PHE A 241 28.41 -12.23 7.02
N TYR A 242 29.18 -11.20 6.71
CA TYR A 242 30.21 -10.67 7.59
C TYR A 242 29.67 -9.50 8.42
N TRP A 243 29.51 -9.74 9.72
CA TRP A 243 29.16 -8.73 10.72
C TRP A 243 30.43 -8.24 11.39
N GLY A 244 30.93 -7.10 10.96
CA GLY A 244 32.20 -6.60 11.48
C GLY A 244 32.79 -5.44 10.71
N TYR A 245 33.96 -5.01 11.18
CA TYR A 245 34.66 -3.86 10.61
C TYR A 245 35.37 -4.23 9.32
N VAL A 246 35.27 -3.34 8.34
CA VAL A 246 36.08 -3.38 7.13
C VAL A 246 36.63 -1.99 6.83
N THR A 247 37.70 -1.95 6.03
CA THR A 247 38.30 -0.70 5.57
C THR A 247 38.45 -0.69 4.05
N ARG A 248 38.26 0.48 3.44
CA ARG A 248 38.45 0.67 2.00
C ARG A 248 39.13 2.01 1.73
N ALA A 249 40.30 1.96 1.12
CA ALA A 249 40.97 3.16 0.62
C ALA A 249 40.51 3.43 -0.81
N CYS A 250 40.16 4.67 -1.12
CA CYS A 250 39.67 5.06 -2.44
C CYS A 250 40.00 6.52 -2.76
N GLN A 251 39.93 6.85 -4.04
CA GLN A 251 40.18 8.21 -4.50
C GLN A 251 38.84 8.85 -4.83
N LEU A 252 38.43 9.85 -4.06
CA LEU A 252 37.22 10.60 -4.35
C LEU A 252 37.52 11.99 -4.91
N THR A 253 36.68 12.48 -5.82
CA THR A 253 36.69 13.88 -6.26
C THR A 253 36.14 14.77 -5.15
N PHE A 254 36.34 16.09 -5.30
CA PHE A 254 35.81 17.06 -4.33
C PHE A 254 34.28 17.04 -4.26
N ASP A 255 33.60 16.80 -5.39
CA ASP A 255 32.14 16.78 -5.45
C ASP A 255 31.57 15.50 -4.82
N GLU A 256 32.20 14.34 -5.02
CA GLU A 256 31.82 13.09 -4.35
C GLU A 256 31.96 13.19 -2.83
N LEU A 257 33.07 13.80 -2.38
CA LEU A 257 33.33 14.02 -0.96
C LEU A 257 32.25 14.87 -0.28
N LYS A 258 31.57 15.76 -1.01
CA LYS A 258 30.47 16.55 -0.45
C LYS A 258 29.24 15.71 -0.12
N LEU A 259 29.08 14.53 -0.71
CA LEU A 259 27.96 13.63 -0.43
C LEU A 259 28.14 12.92 0.93
N TYR A 260 29.39 12.65 1.32
CA TYR A 260 29.73 11.97 2.56
C TYR A 260 29.79 12.92 3.76
N VAL A 261 28.64 13.46 4.14
CA VAL A 261 28.48 14.26 5.36
C VAL A 261 27.82 13.41 6.46
N PRO A 262 28.16 13.65 7.75
CA PRO A 262 27.44 13.06 8.87
C PRO A 262 25.92 13.15 8.69
N GLY A 263 25.20 12.06 8.99
CA GLY A 263 23.76 11.95 8.81
C GLY A 263 23.28 11.63 7.39
N ALA A 264 24.17 11.53 6.39
CA ALA A 264 23.81 11.13 5.03
C ALA A 264 23.60 9.61 4.90
N LEU A 265 22.61 9.21 4.09
CA LEU A 265 22.45 7.84 3.59
C LEU A 265 22.96 7.74 2.16
N ILE A 266 23.97 6.91 1.96
CA ILE A 266 24.63 6.71 0.68
C ILE A 266 24.46 5.25 0.24
N THR A 267 23.90 5.03 -0.94
CA THR A 267 23.77 3.71 -1.56
C THR A 267 24.83 3.53 -2.62
N TRP A 268 25.56 2.42 -2.59
CA TRP A 268 26.50 2.03 -3.63
C TRP A 268 25.81 1.18 -4.69
N ILE A 269 25.88 1.54 -5.97
CA ILE A 269 25.17 0.85 -7.06
C ILE A 269 26.02 -0.20 -7.80
N GLN A 270 27.19 -0.55 -7.27
CA GLN A 270 28.12 -1.54 -7.82
C GLN A 270 28.67 -2.45 -6.70
N PHE A 271 29.41 -3.49 -7.08
CA PHE A 271 30.15 -4.25 -6.08
C PHE A 271 31.28 -3.40 -5.50
N SER A 272 31.52 -3.57 -4.21
CA SER A 272 32.58 -2.85 -3.51
C SER A 272 33.35 -3.81 -2.62
N SER A 273 34.64 -3.98 -2.89
CA SER A 273 35.55 -4.78 -2.06
C SER A 273 36.14 -3.94 -0.94
N SER A 274 36.25 -4.49 0.26
CA SER A 274 36.89 -3.86 1.42
C SER A 274 37.76 -4.88 2.14
N LYS A 275 38.86 -4.43 2.76
CA LYS A 275 39.69 -5.31 3.60
C LYS A 275 38.97 -5.58 4.92
N LYS A 276 38.92 -6.85 5.33
CA LYS A 276 38.44 -7.26 6.66
C LYS A 276 39.30 -6.68 7.78
N GLY A 277 38.63 -6.16 8.81
CA GLY A 277 39.25 -5.63 10.03
C GLY A 277 39.35 -4.10 10.05
N LYS A 278 39.96 -3.60 11.13
CA LYS A 278 40.09 -2.15 11.42
C LYS A 278 41.30 -1.49 10.76
N LYS A 279 42.27 -2.28 10.31
CA LYS A 279 43.52 -1.77 9.72
C LYS A 279 43.35 -1.66 8.21
N ALA A 280 43.76 -0.51 7.66
CA ALA A 280 43.86 -0.33 6.22
C ALA A 280 44.90 -1.29 5.61
N VAL A 281 44.74 -1.62 4.33
CA VAL A 281 45.76 -2.36 3.57
C VAL A 281 47.06 -1.55 3.60
N ASN A 282 48.14 -2.14 4.11
CA ASN A 282 49.47 -1.54 4.03
C ASN A 282 50.13 -1.92 2.69
N SER A 283 49.55 -1.47 1.57
CA SER A 283 50.16 -1.63 0.25
C SER A 283 50.36 -0.26 -0.40
N ASN A 284 51.42 -0.16 -1.20
CA ASN A 284 51.78 1.07 -1.90
C ASN A 284 50.64 1.55 -2.82
N ALA A 285 49.83 0.63 -3.38
CA ALA A 285 48.72 0.95 -4.28
C ALA A 285 47.58 1.75 -3.62
N PHE A 286 47.48 1.73 -2.29
CA PHE A 286 46.43 2.41 -1.54
C PHE A 286 46.93 3.59 -0.70
N LYS A 287 48.25 3.78 -0.62
CA LYS A 287 48.87 4.77 0.27
C LYS A 287 48.52 6.21 -0.11
N ASP A 288 48.35 6.49 -1.40
CA ASP A 288 48.16 7.84 -1.94
C ASP A 288 46.68 8.19 -2.17
N ARG A 289 45.76 7.30 -1.77
CA ARG A 289 44.32 7.53 -1.88
C ARG A 289 43.87 8.58 -0.85
N ASN A 290 43.10 9.57 -1.28
CA ASN A 290 42.66 10.68 -0.43
C ASN A 290 41.53 10.32 0.56
N VAL A 291 40.90 9.15 0.45
CA VAL A 291 39.82 8.73 1.33
C VAL A 291 40.06 7.33 1.91
N LEU A 292 39.81 7.19 3.21
CA LEU A 292 39.72 5.92 3.92
C LEU A 292 38.32 5.75 4.53
N PHE A 293 37.56 4.80 4.01
CA PHE A 293 36.32 4.36 4.61
C PHE A 293 36.58 3.37 5.74
N LYS A 294 35.92 3.60 6.88
CA LYS A 294 35.80 2.67 8.01
C LYS A 294 34.35 2.27 8.16
N ILE A 295 34.06 1.01 7.87
CA ILE A 295 32.68 0.53 7.69
C ILE A 295 32.39 -0.57 8.69
N PHE A 296 31.20 -0.53 9.32
CA PHE A 296 30.64 -1.72 9.96
C PHE A 296 29.66 -2.40 9.00
N SER A 297 30.03 -3.60 8.55
CA SER A 297 29.30 -4.41 7.58
C SER A 297 28.19 -5.22 8.25
N LEU A 298 27.05 -5.36 7.58
CA LEU A 298 25.94 -6.24 7.95
C LEU A 298 25.69 -7.34 6.92
N THR A 299 25.93 -7.07 5.63
CA THR A 299 25.69 -8.01 4.55
C THR A 299 26.89 -8.16 3.60
N GLY A 300 28.06 -7.60 3.92
CA GLY A 300 29.29 -7.91 3.20
C GLY A 300 29.61 -9.42 3.24
N ARG A 301 30.27 -9.95 2.20
CA ARG A 301 30.62 -11.37 2.07
C ARG A 301 32.14 -11.58 2.12
N PRO A 302 32.68 -12.36 3.07
CA PRO A 302 34.12 -12.61 3.15
C PRO A 302 34.54 -13.58 2.04
N ILE A 303 35.27 -13.09 1.05
CA ILE A 303 35.64 -13.86 -0.15
C ILE A 303 37.09 -14.33 -0.18
N LYS A 304 37.84 -14.18 0.92
CA LYS A 304 39.25 -14.61 1.04
C LYS A 304 39.55 -16.02 0.48
N LYS A 305 38.67 -16.99 0.72
CA LYS A 305 38.85 -18.39 0.27
C LYS A 305 38.68 -18.58 -1.25
N PHE A 306 38.10 -17.59 -1.93
CA PHE A 306 37.72 -17.65 -3.34
C PHE A 306 38.50 -16.63 -4.18
N SER A 307 38.94 -15.53 -3.58
CA SER A 307 39.67 -14.43 -4.24
C SER A 307 41.03 -14.88 -4.78
N ASN A 308 41.46 -14.32 -5.92
CA ASN A 308 42.83 -14.50 -6.43
C ASN A 308 43.90 -13.88 -5.52
N TYR A 309 43.50 -12.99 -4.61
CA TYR A 309 44.39 -12.30 -3.67
C TYR A 309 43.97 -12.57 -2.21
N PRO A 310 44.14 -13.82 -1.71
CA PRO A 310 43.68 -14.21 -0.37
C PRO A 310 44.29 -13.38 0.78
N GLU A 311 45.45 -12.77 0.57
CA GLU A 311 46.13 -11.87 1.50
C GLU A 311 45.39 -10.54 1.71
N GLU A 312 44.56 -10.13 0.75
CA GLU A 312 43.74 -8.93 0.88
C GLU A 312 42.63 -9.12 1.93
N ASP A 313 42.25 -10.36 2.23
CA ASP A 313 41.18 -10.71 3.19
C ASP A 313 39.90 -9.93 2.90
N GLU A 314 39.48 -9.99 1.64
CA GLU A 314 38.40 -9.15 1.10
C GLU A 314 37.03 -9.52 1.64
N VAL A 315 36.22 -8.49 1.85
CA VAL A 315 34.79 -8.53 2.09
C VAL A 315 34.10 -7.76 0.97
N LEU A 316 33.26 -8.45 0.22
CA LEU A 316 32.57 -7.91 -0.94
C LEU A 316 31.14 -7.49 -0.59
N PHE A 317 30.80 -6.23 -0.85
CA PHE A 317 29.44 -5.72 -0.80
C PHE A 317 28.76 -5.88 -2.16
N LEU A 318 27.49 -6.27 -2.15
CA LEU A 318 26.66 -6.32 -3.35
C LEU A 318 26.25 -4.90 -3.80
N PRO A 319 25.87 -4.72 -5.08
CA PRO A 319 25.15 -3.53 -5.51
C PRO A 319 23.94 -3.25 -4.60
N HIS A 320 23.60 -1.96 -4.49
CA HIS A 320 22.57 -1.40 -3.61
C HIS A 320 22.84 -1.47 -2.11
N SER A 321 24.05 -1.86 -1.68
CA SER A 321 24.45 -1.73 -0.27
C SER A 321 24.37 -0.27 0.18
N THR A 322 23.66 -0.02 1.29
CA THR A 322 23.39 1.33 1.79
C THR A 322 24.08 1.60 3.11
N PHE A 323 24.63 2.80 3.26
CA PHE A 323 25.47 3.18 4.39
C PHE A 323 24.99 4.50 5.00
N LEU A 324 24.86 4.52 6.32
CA LEU A 324 24.71 5.75 7.09
C LEU A 324 26.09 6.29 7.45
N VAL A 325 26.35 7.55 7.11
CA VAL A 325 27.59 8.26 7.45
C VAL A 325 27.48 8.85 8.85
N PHE A 326 28.41 8.52 9.75
CA PHE A 326 28.43 9.01 11.13
C PHE A 326 29.33 10.21 11.28
N ASN A 327 30.55 10.06 10.81
CA ASN A 327 31.59 11.02 11.04
C ASN A 327 32.52 11.09 9.84
N ARG A 328 33.13 12.26 9.67
CA ARG A 328 34.14 12.54 8.67
C ARG A 328 35.25 13.36 9.33
N LYS A 329 36.46 12.80 9.37
CA LYS A 329 37.65 13.47 9.89
C LYS A 329 38.58 13.86 8.72
N THR A 330 39.02 15.12 8.72
CA THR A 330 40.00 15.61 7.73
C THR A 330 41.39 15.68 8.34
N TYR A 331 42.36 15.03 7.70
CA TYR A 331 43.77 15.02 8.08
C TYR A 331 44.55 15.90 7.09
N TYR A 332 44.56 17.21 7.35
CA TYR A 332 45.10 18.22 6.41
C TYR A 332 46.57 17.99 6.04
N LYS A 333 47.40 17.53 6.97
CA LYS A 333 48.83 17.26 6.72
C LYS A 333 49.05 16.16 5.68
N GLU A 334 48.11 15.23 5.56
CA GLU A 334 48.20 14.07 4.68
C GLU A 334 47.32 14.21 3.44
N GLY A 335 46.49 15.27 3.37
CA GLY A 335 45.46 15.39 2.33
C GLY A 335 44.41 14.28 2.37
N LYS A 336 44.24 13.62 3.52
CA LYS A 336 43.38 12.44 3.69
C LYS A 336 42.11 12.73 4.45
N GLN A 337 41.05 12.01 4.10
CA GLN A 337 39.75 12.03 4.77
C GLN A 337 39.44 10.64 5.29
N VAL A 338 39.01 10.52 6.55
CA VAL A 338 38.52 9.26 7.12
C VAL A 338 37.02 9.38 7.33
N ILE A 339 36.26 8.50 6.70
CA ILE A 339 34.80 8.51 6.75
C ILE A 339 34.31 7.25 7.46
N TYR A 340 33.56 7.44 8.53
CA TYR A 340 32.99 6.39 9.37
C TYR A 340 31.54 6.16 8.95
N MET A 341 31.22 4.93 8.57
CA MET A 341 29.87 4.56 8.15
C MET A 341 29.47 3.17 8.60
N ARG A 342 28.17 2.95 8.71
CA ARG A 342 27.57 1.65 9.06
C ARG A 342 26.63 1.27 7.95
N GLN A 343 26.70 0.02 7.52
CA GLN A 343 25.71 -0.51 6.61
C GLN A 343 24.33 -0.55 7.30
N VAL A 344 23.29 -0.14 6.59
CA VAL A 344 21.90 -0.16 7.08
C VAL A 344 21.00 -0.80 6.03
N GLU A 345 20.04 -1.59 6.49
CA GLU A 345 19.05 -2.23 5.62
C GLU A 345 17.75 -1.44 5.67
N LEU A 346 17.31 -0.95 4.51
CA LEU A 346 16.21 0.01 4.37
C LEU A 346 14.96 -0.59 3.73
N GLY A 347 15.01 -1.87 3.32
CA GLY A 347 13.88 -2.51 2.62
C GLY A 347 13.59 -1.90 1.26
N LEU A 348 14.64 -1.53 0.52
CA LEU A 348 14.52 -0.98 -0.84
C LEU A 348 14.37 -2.09 -1.87
N CYS A 349 13.42 -3.00 -1.64
CA CYS A 349 13.09 -4.06 -2.58
C CYS A 349 11.61 -4.44 -2.45
N THR A 350 11.11 -5.21 -3.42
CA THR A 350 9.73 -5.69 -3.40
C THR A 350 9.45 -6.58 -2.18
N TRP A 351 10.36 -7.52 -1.89
CA TRP A 351 10.17 -8.53 -0.86
C TRP A 351 11.04 -8.24 0.36
N SER A 352 10.44 -7.65 1.39
CA SER A 352 11.16 -7.23 2.58
C SER A 352 10.68 -7.97 3.83
N VAL A 353 11.62 -8.29 4.73
CA VAL A 353 11.35 -8.91 6.02
C VAL A 353 11.98 -8.07 7.13
N LEU A 354 11.15 -7.41 7.93
CA LEU A 354 11.59 -6.80 9.18
C LEU A 354 11.77 -7.90 10.22
N TRP A 355 13.01 -8.17 10.64
CA TRP A 355 13.30 -9.18 11.65
C TRP A 355 13.73 -8.51 12.95
N VAL A 356 13.00 -8.78 14.03
CA VAL A 356 13.25 -8.16 15.34
C VAL A 356 13.62 -9.19 16.40
N ASP A 357 14.87 -9.15 16.88
CA ASP A 357 15.44 -10.12 17.81
C ASP A 357 16.56 -9.49 18.67
N ASP A 358 16.67 -9.86 19.95
CA ASP A 358 17.64 -9.25 20.88
C ASP A 358 19.11 -9.61 20.61
N ARG A 359 19.35 -10.63 19.78
CA ARG A 359 20.68 -11.12 19.38
C ARG A 359 20.90 -11.04 17.86
N ILE A 360 20.09 -10.25 17.15
CA ILE A 360 20.14 -10.10 15.68
C ILE A 360 21.51 -9.72 15.12
N PHE A 361 22.43 -9.16 15.93
CA PHE A 361 23.78 -8.78 15.52
C PHE A 361 24.89 -9.61 16.20
N ASP A 362 24.54 -10.68 16.93
CA ASP A 362 25.51 -11.65 17.46
C ASP A 362 25.90 -12.63 16.34
N GLU A 363 27.19 -12.68 16.01
CA GLU A 363 27.71 -13.52 14.91
C GLU A 363 27.41 -15.00 15.07
N ASN A 364 27.22 -15.47 16.31
CA ASN A 364 26.95 -16.87 16.66
C ASN A 364 25.46 -17.14 16.87
N TRP A 365 24.60 -16.17 16.58
CA TRP A 365 23.15 -16.30 16.74
C TRP A 365 22.57 -17.30 15.72
N GLU A 366 21.81 -18.27 16.22
CA GLU A 366 21.31 -19.40 15.44
C GLU A 366 20.41 -18.99 14.26
N ASN A 367 19.56 -17.98 14.49
CA ASN A 367 18.59 -17.51 13.51
C ASN A 367 19.24 -16.72 12.35
N LYS A 368 20.51 -16.29 12.48
CA LYS A 368 21.28 -15.76 11.35
C LYS A 368 21.32 -16.75 10.19
N GLN A 369 21.47 -18.04 10.51
CA GLN A 369 21.50 -19.11 9.51
C GLN A 369 20.14 -19.25 8.81
N HIS A 370 19.02 -18.96 9.50
CA HIS A 370 17.70 -18.96 8.87
C HIS A 370 17.54 -17.79 7.87
N MET A 371 18.05 -16.59 8.19
CA MET A 371 18.09 -15.47 7.26
C MET A 371 18.91 -15.80 6.01
N GLU A 372 20.12 -16.33 6.20
CA GLU A 372 21.01 -16.73 5.10
C GLU A 372 20.39 -17.84 4.24
N TYR A 373 19.81 -18.86 4.88
CA TYR A 373 19.09 -19.92 4.19
C TYR A 373 17.92 -19.38 3.36
N ALA A 374 17.12 -18.49 3.93
CA ALA A 374 16.00 -17.87 3.22
C ALA A 374 16.48 -16.99 2.06
N ALA A 375 17.56 -16.22 2.23
CA ALA A 375 18.15 -15.41 1.16
C ALA A 375 18.63 -16.28 -0.02
N ILE A 376 19.22 -17.45 0.24
CA ILE A 376 19.64 -18.41 -0.79
C ILE A 376 18.42 -18.98 -1.55
N ASN A 377 17.40 -19.41 -0.81
CA ASN A 377 16.22 -20.06 -1.42
C ASN A 377 15.29 -19.07 -2.14
N ALA A 378 15.41 -17.78 -1.82
CA ALA A 378 14.62 -16.70 -2.39
C ALA A 378 15.44 -15.76 -3.29
N LEU A 379 16.53 -16.28 -3.87
CA LEU A 379 17.45 -15.51 -4.72
C LEU A 379 16.74 -14.89 -5.93
N ASP A 380 15.77 -15.60 -6.49
CA ASP A 380 14.97 -15.21 -7.66
C ASP A 380 14.03 -14.02 -7.37
N ILE A 381 13.52 -13.93 -6.13
CA ILE A 381 12.62 -12.84 -5.70
C ILE A 381 13.34 -11.74 -4.91
N ASN A 382 14.62 -11.90 -4.60
CA ASN A 382 15.47 -10.94 -3.91
C ASN A 382 14.94 -10.45 -2.54
N VAL A 383 14.80 -11.37 -1.58
CA VAL A 383 14.33 -11.00 -0.24
C VAL A 383 15.38 -10.17 0.52
N HIS A 384 15.01 -8.99 0.99
CA HIS A 384 15.84 -8.18 1.89
C HIS A 384 15.40 -8.38 3.34
N PHE A 385 16.39 -8.56 4.22
CA PHE A 385 16.16 -8.62 5.66
C PHE A 385 16.53 -7.29 6.29
N ILE A 386 15.64 -6.76 7.11
CA ILE A 386 15.81 -5.51 7.85
C ILE A 386 15.98 -5.91 9.32
N PRO A 387 17.21 -6.21 9.78
CA PRO A 387 17.47 -6.61 11.15
C PRO A 387 17.29 -5.43 12.11
N LYS A 388 16.56 -5.66 13.21
CA LYS A 388 16.39 -4.70 14.32
C LYS A 388 16.52 -5.45 15.64
N SER A 389 17.17 -4.83 16.61
CA SER A 389 17.49 -5.52 17.85
C SER A 389 16.42 -5.39 18.94
N SER A 390 15.46 -4.50 18.73
CA SER A 390 14.50 -4.12 19.76
C SER A 390 13.21 -3.56 19.16
N THR A 391 12.17 -3.48 20.00
CA THR A 391 10.90 -2.86 19.65
C THR A 391 11.12 -1.41 19.21
N ASP A 392 11.95 -0.65 19.93
CA ASP A 392 12.15 0.77 19.64
C ASP A 392 12.86 0.99 18.30
N SER A 393 13.91 0.21 18.00
CA SER A 393 14.60 0.30 16.71
C SER A 393 13.70 -0.13 15.55
N ALA A 394 12.85 -1.14 15.75
CA ALA A 394 11.85 -1.56 14.78
C ALA A 394 10.79 -0.48 14.54
N LEU A 395 10.24 0.12 15.60
CA LEU A 395 9.25 1.19 15.47
C LEU A 395 9.85 2.44 14.82
N SER A 396 11.10 2.79 15.14
CA SER A 396 11.81 3.90 14.50
C SER A 396 11.93 3.68 12.99
N PHE A 397 12.32 2.47 12.57
CA PHE A 397 12.32 2.10 11.16
C PHE A 397 10.91 2.21 10.54
N LEU A 398 9.90 1.67 11.20
CA LEU A 398 8.51 1.70 10.71
C LEU A 398 7.93 3.12 10.61
N ARG A 399 8.36 4.06 11.45
CA ARG A 399 7.98 5.48 11.37
C ARG A 399 8.74 6.24 10.28
N SER A 400 9.94 5.79 9.93
CA SER A 400 10.71 6.40 8.84
C SER A 400 9.97 6.33 7.50
N ALA A 401 10.41 7.15 6.54
CA ALA A 401 9.90 7.12 5.17
C ALA A 401 10.06 5.73 4.51
N PHE A 402 11.08 4.97 4.90
CA PHE A 402 11.34 3.62 4.40
C PHE A 402 10.33 2.61 4.93
N GLY A 403 10.07 2.63 6.24
CA GLY A 403 9.10 1.72 6.85
C GLY A 403 7.66 2.04 6.46
N GLN A 404 7.28 3.32 6.38
CA GLN A 404 5.93 3.74 5.95
C GLN A 404 5.62 3.28 4.52
N ARG A 405 6.62 3.24 3.63
CA ARG A 405 6.45 2.70 2.28
C ARG A 405 6.03 1.23 2.27
N LEU A 406 6.52 0.44 3.23
CA LEU A 406 6.23 -0.99 3.34
C LEU A 406 4.88 -1.30 4.03
N LYS A 407 4.22 -0.26 4.55
CA LYS A 407 2.94 -0.38 5.25
C LYS A 407 1.89 -1.06 4.38
N ASN A 408 1.34 -2.16 4.89
CA ASN A 408 0.28 -2.96 4.28
C ASN A 408 0.65 -3.59 2.92
N GLN A 409 1.93 -3.55 2.53
CA GLN A 409 2.40 -4.25 1.33
C GLN A 409 2.31 -5.76 1.51
N ASP A 410 1.75 -6.45 0.52
CA ASP A 410 1.60 -7.90 0.52
C ASP A 410 2.93 -8.66 0.49
N ALA A 411 4.01 -8.00 0.06
CA ALA A 411 5.36 -8.56 0.02
C ALA A 411 6.21 -8.19 1.26
N PHE A 412 5.69 -7.39 2.19
CA PHE A 412 6.35 -7.07 3.45
C PHE A 412 5.90 -7.99 4.58
N ARG A 413 6.86 -8.55 5.32
CA ARG A 413 6.64 -9.43 6.47
C ARG A 413 7.36 -8.88 7.69
N ILE A 414 6.81 -9.18 8.86
CA ILE A 414 7.43 -8.85 10.14
C ILE A 414 7.65 -10.15 10.89
N VAL A 415 8.87 -10.37 11.35
CA VAL A 415 9.30 -11.52 12.12
C VAL A 415 9.79 -10.98 13.46
N THR A 416 9.33 -11.57 14.57
CA THR A 416 9.76 -11.14 15.90
C THR A 416 9.83 -12.31 16.86
N ASP A 417 10.75 -12.23 17.81
CA ASP A 417 10.79 -13.15 18.94
C ASP A 417 9.79 -12.71 20.03
N MET A 418 9.05 -13.67 20.59
CA MET A 418 8.11 -13.40 21.69
C MET A 418 8.86 -12.89 22.92
N ASN A 419 9.98 -13.55 23.24
CA ASN A 419 10.81 -13.27 24.40
C ASN A 419 12.09 -12.56 23.96
N ARG A 420 12.35 -11.36 24.47
CA ARG A 420 13.59 -10.61 24.17
C ARG A 420 14.18 -10.06 25.46
N THR A 421 15.36 -10.53 25.83
CA THR A 421 15.97 -10.30 27.16
C THR A 421 16.51 -8.89 27.35
N ASN A 422 16.77 -8.18 26.25
CA ASN A 422 17.14 -6.77 26.25
C ASN A 422 15.95 -5.81 26.42
N GLU A 423 14.72 -6.32 26.59
CA GLU A 423 13.51 -5.53 26.76
C GLU A 423 12.77 -5.80 28.07
N ILE A 424 11.97 -4.81 28.50
CA ILE A 424 11.21 -4.88 29.74
C ILE A 424 9.71 -4.61 29.46
N PRO A 425 8.79 -5.55 29.77
CA PRO A 425 9.07 -6.93 30.15
C PRO A 425 9.59 -7.75 28.97
N ALA A 426 10.49 -8.70 29.27
CA ALA A 426 11.12 -9.54 28.25
C ALA A 426 10.14 -10.55 27.63
N HIS A 427 9.26 -11.16 28.45
CA HIS A 427 8.44 -12.32 28.10
C HIS A 427 7.30 -12.03 27.11
N ASN A 428 6.98 -10.76 26.84
CA ASN A 428 5.90 -10.37 25.93
C ASN A 428 6.36 -9.36 24.87
N ALA A 429 7.67 -9.24 24.66
CA ALA A 429 8.24 -8.23 23.77
C ALA A 429 7.67 -8.34 22.36
N GLY A 430 7.56 -9.53 21.78
CA GLY A 430 6.99 -9.72 20.44
C GLY A 430 5.51 -9.29 20.34
N ALA A 431 4.71 -9.59 21.37
CA ALA A 431 3.31 -9.17 21.42
C ALA A 431 3.17 -7.65 21.55
N ARG A 432 3.99 -7.00 22.38
CA ARG A 432 4.03 -5.53 22.51
C ARG A 432 4.42 -4.85 21.21
N LEU A 433 5.40 -5.40 20.50
CA LEU A 433 5.79 -4.91 19.17
C LEU A 433 4.60 -5.00 18.19
N ILE A 434 3.92 -6.14 18.11
CA ILE A 434 2.75 -6.30 17.24
C ILE A 434 1.65 -5.29 17.59
N LYS A 435 1.40 -5.09 18.88
CA LYS A 435 0.43 -4.09 19.35
C LYS A 435 0.75 -2.70 18.80
N ALA A 436 2.00 -2.26 18.95
CA ALA A 436 2.47 -0.96 18.50
C ALA A 436 2.41 -0.83 16.96
N ILE A 437 2.82 -1.86 16.24
CA ILE A 437 2.73 -1.94 14.78
C ILE A 437 1.27 -1.77 14.31
N ARG A 438 0.33 -2.48 14.95
CA ARG A 438 -1.10 -2.40 14.63
C ARG A 438 -1.68 -1.02 14.97
N GLN A 439 -1.27 -0.41 16.07
CA GLN A 439 -1.64 0.97 16.42
C GLN A 439 -1.13 2.00 15.40
N MET A 440 0.02 1.73 14.75
CA MET A 440 0.53 2.54 13.65
C MET A 440 -0.21 2.28 12.31
N GLY A 441 -1.19 1.37 12.27
CA GLY A 441 -1.98 1.05 11.08
C GLY A 441 -1.33 0.06 10.12
N PHE A 442 -0.28 -0.65 10.54
CA PHE A 442 0.29 -1.74 9.75
C PHE A 442 -0.54 -3.00 9.99
N SER A 443 -1.04 -3.62 8.92
CA SER A 443 -1.77 -4.89 8.90
C SER A 443 -0.95 -6.03 8.27
N ASN A 444 0.35 -5.82 8.05
CA ASN A 444 1.25 -6.82 7.46
C ASN A 444 1.26 -8.11 8.28
N LYS A 445 1.50 -9.23 7.60
CA LYS A 445 1.59 -10.56 8.23
C LYS A 445 2.80 -10.59 9.17
N CYS A 446 2.56 -11.08 10.38
CA CYS A 446 3.58 -11.22 11.41
C CYS A 446 3.84 -12.71 11.70
N LEU A 447 5.10 -13.10 11.79
CA LEU A 447 5.56 -14.38 12.31
C LEU A 447 6.15 -14.13 13.69
N ILE A 448 5.81 -14.97 14.67
CA ILE A 448 6.36 -14.89 16.02
C ILE A 448 7.11 -16.18 16.33
N PHE A 449 8.39 -16.06 16.69
CA PHE A 449 9.15 -17.17 17.25
C PHE A 449 8.83 -17.32 18.74
N THR A 450 8.54 -18.56 19.13
CA THR A 450 8.24 -18.93 20.51
C THR A 450 8.64 -20.39 20.74
N SER A 451 9.12 -20.70 21.95
CA SER A 451 9.36 -22.08 22.38
C SER A 451 8.07 -22.82 22.77
N ASP A 452 7.01 -22.08 23.13
CA ASP A 452 5.71 -22.62 23.49
C ASP A 452 4.59 -21.82 22.83
N LYS A 453 3.90 -22.47 21.90
CA LYS A 453 2.76 -21.91 21.17
C LYS A 453 1.61 -21.52 22.09
N LYS A 454 1.27 -22.36 23.07
CA LYS A 454 0.11 -22.14 23.95
C LYS A 454 0.34 -20.91 24.83
N THR A 455 1.54 -20.82 25.42
CA THR A 455 1.93 -19.65 26.23
C THR A 455 1.94 -18.38 25.38
N ALA A 456 2.48 -18.42 24.16
CA ALA A 456 2.45 -17.28 23.25
C ALA A 456 1.03 -16.85 22.87
N GLU A 457 0.13 -17.80 22.60
CA GLU A 457 -1.29 -17.51 22.32
C GLU A 457 -1.97 -16.81 23.52
N GLN A 458 -1.69 -17.25 24.75
CA GLN A 458 -2.20 -16.59 25.96
C GLN A 458 -1.70 -15.16 26.10
N ILE A 459 -0.40 -14.93 25.87
CA ILE A 459 0.21 -13.59 25.90
C ILE A 459 -0.42 -12.68 24.83
N LEU A 460 -0.61 -13.20 23.62
CA LEU A 460 -1.28 -12.44 22.55
C LEU A 460 -2.73 -12.11 22.93
N GLN A 461 -3.44 -13.03 23.57
CA GLN A 461 -4.81 -12.79 24.03
C GLN A 461 -4.88 -11.71 25.12
N SER A 462 -3.89 -11.65 26.02
CA SER A 462 -3.83 -10.62 27.07
C SER A 462 -3.35 -9.26 26.55
N GLU A 463 -2.42 -9.23 25.60
CA GLU A 463 -1.81 -7.99 25.12
C GLU A 463 -2.61 -7.30 24.00
N LEU A 464 -3.27 -8.09 23.15
CA LEU A 464 -3.93 -7.63 21.93
C LEU A 464 -5.45 -7.80 22.00
N ASN A 465 -6.19 -6.77 21.58
CA ASN A 465 -7.62 -6.91 21.36
C ASN A 465 -7.93 -7.79 20.12
N SER A 466 -9.20 -8.15 19.92
CA SER A 466 -9.63 -9.03 18.81
C SER A 466 -9.21 -8.48 17.44
N ILE A 467 -9.30 -7.17 17.24
CA ILE A 467 -8.94 -6.47 15.99
C ILE A 467 -7.43 -6.55 15.75
N GLN A 468 -6.62 -6.34 16.78
CA GLN A 468 -5.15 -6.39 16.69
C GLN A 468 -4.62 -7.82 16.46
N ARG A 469 -5.35 -8.85 16.93
CA ARG A 469 -5.01 -10.27 16.75
C ARG A 469 -5.27 -10.79 15.35
N GLN A 470 -6.26 -10.24 14.65
CA GLN A 470 -6.64 -10.71 13.32
C GLN A 470 -5.97 -9.84 12.24
N SER A 471 -5.54 -10.43 11.11
CA SER A 471 -5.29 -9.65 9.89
C SER A 471 -6.64 -9.25 9.30
N VAL A 472 -7.34 -8.31 9.95
CA VAL A 472 -8.73 -7.99 9.65
C VAL A 472 -8.78 -7.28 8.30
N SER A 473 -9.38 -7.92 7.29
CA SER A 473 -9.81 -7.24 6.06
C SER A 473 -10.91 -6.25 6.41
N VAL A 474 -10.89 -5.03 5.87
CA VAL A 474 -11.97 -4.06 6.10
C VAL A 474 -12.76 -3.91 4.83
N CYS A 475 -14.07 -3.76 4.95
CA CYS A 475 -14.94 -3.60 3.80
C CYS A 475 -16.08 -2.63 4.06
N VAL A 476 -16.68 -2.19 2.96
CA VAL A 476 -17.92 -1.40 2.92
C VAL A 476 -18.97 -2.24 2.19
N LEU A 477 -20.17 -2.33 2.75
CA LEU A 477 -21.30 -3.01 2.10
C LEU A 477 -22.09 -2.01 1.26
N PHE A 478 -22.52 -2.44 0.08
CA PHE A 478 -23.29 -1.61 -0.84
C PHE A 478 -24.42 -2.43 -1.45
N THR A 479 -25.63 -1.88 -1.51
CA THR A 479 -26.74 -2.51 -2.21
C THR A 479 -27.58 -1.46 -2.93
N THR A 480 -27.92 -1.75 -4.18
CA THR A 480 -28.79 -0.92 -5.01
C THR A 480 -30.18 -1.54 -5.08
N GLY A 481 -31.18 -0.73 -5.43
CA GLY A 481 -32.50 -1.27 -5.65
C GLY A 481 -33.57 -0.23 -5.83
N SER A 482 -34.74 -0.67 -6.29
CA SER A 482 -35.90 0.20 -6.41
C SER A 482 -36.35 0.72 -5.05
N PHE A 483 -36.25 -0.07 -3.97
CA PHE A 483 -36.77 0.26 -2.62
C PHE A 483 -38.16 0.91 -2.67
N ASN A 484 -39.09 0.26 -3.37
CA ASN A 484 -40.41 0.82 -3.70
C ASN A 484 -41.57 0.00 -3.10
N PRO A 485 -41.84 0.10 -1.78
CA PRO A 485 -41.03 0.80 -0.78
C PRO A 485 -39.92 -0.08 -0.17
N ILE A 486 -39.05 0.53 0.64
CA ILE A 486 -38.12 -0.16 1.55
C ILE A 486 -38.90 -1.04 2.56
N HIS A 487 -38.31 -2.15 3.00
CA HIS A 487 -38.93 -3.09 3.94
C HIS A 487 -37.84 -3.91 4.68
N PRO A 488 -38.18 -4.62 5.78
CA PRO A 488 -37.18 -5.21 6.67
C PRO A 488 -36.19 -6.19 6.03
N LEU A 489 -36.60 -6.92 4.99
CA LEU A 489 -35.70 -7.83 4.28
C LEU A 489 -34.46 -7.13 3.70
N HIS A 490 -34.62 -5.91 3.16
CA HIS A 490 -33.50 -5.16 2.58
C HIS A 490 -32.41 -4.87 3.62
N PHE A 491 -32.81 -4.48 4.84
CA PHE A 491 -31.90 -4.24 5.96
C PHE A 491 -31.28 -5.53 6.47
N ARG A 492 -32.11 -6.56 6.65
CA ARG A 492 -31.66 -7.86 7.15
C ARG A 492 -30.62 -8.50 6.25
N ASN A 493 -30.65 -8.27 4.94
CA ASN A 493 -29.56 -8.69 4.05
C ASN A 493 -28.21 -8.10 4.49
N LEU A 494 -28.13 -6.78 4.70
CA LEU A 494 -26.89 -6.11 5.11
C LEU A 494 -26.44 -6.55 6.50
N LEU A 495 -27.36 -6.67 7.46
CA LEU A 495 -27.05 -7.13 8.81
C LEU A 495 -26.49 -8.56 8.81
N HIS A 496 -27.13 -9.45 8.06
CA HIS A 496 -26.72 -10.84 7.94
C HIS A 496 -25.35 -10.98 7.28
N VAL A 497 -25.07 -10.16 6.25
CA VAL A 497 -23.75 -10.12 5.61
C VAL A 497 -22.68 -9.63 6.60
N LYS A 498 -22.98 -8.59 7.38
CA LYS A 498 -22.06 -8.07 8.40
C LYS A 498 -21.74 -9.13 9.46
N GLU A 499 -22.77 -9.77 10.00
CA GLU A 499 -22.61 -10.82 11.02
C GLU A 499 -21.75 -11.98 10.47
N PHE A 500 -22.08 -12.45 9.26
CA PHE A 500 -21.31 -13.51 8.60
C PHE A 500 -19.84 -13.11 8.39
N PHE A 501 -19.57 -11.90 7.88
CA PHE A 501 -18.20 -11.43 7.66
C PHE A 501 -17.39 -11.26 8.94
N GLU A 502 -18.01 -10.77 10.00
CA GLU A 502 -17.31 -10.48 11.26
C GLU A 502 -17.10 -11.72 12.11
N HIS A 503 -18.02 -12.70 12.04
CA HIS A 503 -18.02 -13.84 12.96
C HIS A 503 -17.79 -15.21 12.30
N GLU A 504 -18.18 -15.41 11.04
CA GLU A 504 -18.17 -16.72 10.39
C GLU A 504 -17.13 -16.85 9.28
N HIS A 505 -16.93 -15.80 8.48
CA HIS A 505 -16.00 -15.78 7.35
C HIS A 505 -14.53 -15.86 7.82
N GLN A 506 -13.71 -16.61 7.08
CA GLN A 506 -12.29 -16.76 7.38
C GLN A 506 -11.41 -16.43 6.16
N PRO A 507 -10.51 -15.42 6.23
CA PRO A 507 -10.29 -14.54 7.39
C PRO A 507 -11.50 -13.61 7.66
N SER A 508 -11.71 -13.22 8.91
CA SER A 508 -12.79 -12.30 9.29
C SER A 508 -12.61 -10.93 8.62
N TRP A 509 -13.73 -10.35 8.17
CA TRP A 509 -13.81 -9.02 7.57
C TRP A 509 -14.60 -8.09 8.48
N ASN A 510 -14.04 -6.93 8.80
CA ASN A 510 -14.72 -5.89 9.56
C ASN A 510 -15.48 -4.96 8.61
N VAL A 511 -16.77 -4.79 8.86
CA VAL A 511 -17.64 -3.93 8.07
C VAL A 511 -17.67 -2.54 8.66
N LEU A 512 -17.03 -1.60 7.95
CA LEU A 512 -16.93 -0.19 8.38
C LEU A 512 -18.22 0.59 8.17
N ALA A 513 -18.88 0.34 7.04
CA ALA A 513 -20.08 1.05 6.65
C ALA A 513 -20.95 0.20 5.70
N GLY A 514 -22.23 0.52 5.64
CA GLY A 514 -23.21 -0.02 4.72
C GLY A 514 -23.98 1.09 4.03
N TYR A 515 -24.31 0.95 2.76
CA TYR A 515 -25.09 1.95 2.04
C TYR A 515 -26.27 1.31 1.28
N LEU A 516 -27.45 1.90 1.48
CA LEU A 516 -28.62 1.69 0.62
C LEU A 516 -28.60 2.74 -0.50
N SER A 517 -28.64 2.31 -1.76
CA SER A 517 -28.64 3.22 -2.92
C SER A 517 -29.93 3.10 -3.72
N PRO A 518 -30.94 3.94 -3.44
CA PRO A 518 -32.15 3.96 -4.24
C PRO A 518 -31.88 4.33 -5.69
N THR A 519 -32.40 3.52 -6.59
CA THR A 519 -32.23 3.69 -8.04
C THR A 519 -32.94 4.92 -8.59
N HIS A 520 -32.46 5.48 -9.69
CA HIS A 520 -33.05 6.62 -10.39
C HIS A 520 -34.53 6.41 -10.81
N ASP A 521 -35.29 7.50 -10.83
CA ASP A 521 -36.74 7.49 -11.10
C ASP A 521 -37.11 6.97 -12.48
N SER A 522 -36.33 7.30 -13.50
CA SER A 522 -36.59 6.81 -14.87
C SER A 522 -36.66 5.28 -14.94
N TYR A 523 -35.82 4.56 -14.19
CA TYR A 523 -35.85 3.11 -14.13
C TYR A 523 -37.06 2.60 -13.35
N VAL A 524 -37.34 3.19 -12.18
CA VAL A 524 -38.45 2.72 -11.32
C VAL A 524 -39.80 3.00 -11.98
N HIS A 525 -39.97 4.18 -12.58
CA HIS A 525 -41.13 4.54 -13.40
C HIS A 525 -41.29 3.59 -14.59
N SER A 526 -40.24 3.38 -15.39
CA SER A 526 -40.30 2.44 -16.53
C SER A 526 -40.65 1.00 -16.11
N LYS A 527 -40.23 0.59 -14.91
CA LYS A 527 -40.46 -0.77 -14.39
C LYS A 527 -41.87 -0.98 -13.84
N LEU A 528 -42.46 0.05 -13.22
CA LEU A 528 -43.68 -0.10 -12.42
C LEU A 528 -44.89 0.64 -13.00
N GLY A 529 -44.67 1.72 -13.76
CA GLY A 529 -45.71 2.60 -14.27
C GLY A 529 -46.43 3.41 -13.19
N ASP A 530 -47.21 4.39 -13.62
CA ASP A 530 -48.16 5.10 -12.76
C ASP A 530 -49.35 4.20 -12.39
N PRO A 531 -49.88 4.27 -11.15
CA PRO A 531 -49.47 5.12 -10.03
C PRO A 531 -48.51 4.42 -9.04
N ALA A 532 -47.85 3.33 -9.47
CA ALA A 532 -47.25 2.35 -8.57
C ALA A 532 -45.82 2.68 -8.11
N TRP A 533 -45.16 3.66 -8.71
CA TRP A 533 -43.80 4.06 -8.36
C TRP A 533 -43.79 5.25 -7.38
N ILE A 534 -42.78 5.28 -6.50
CA ILE A 534 -42.53 6.34 -5.52
C ILE A 534 -41.33 7.15 -6.00
N PRO A 535 -41.38 8.49 -5.98
CA PRO A 535 -40.26 9.35 -6.34
C PRO A 535 -38.98 9.06 -5.54
N ALA A 536 -37.82 9.24 -6.17
CA ALA A 536 -36.52 8.90 -5.60
C ALA A 536 -36.28 9.61 -4.27
N ALA A 537 -36.56 10.90 -4.23
CA ALA A 537 -36.43 11.71 -3.01
C ALA A 537 -37.23 11.12 -1.84
N ASP A 538 -38.44 10.61 -2.11
CA ASP A 538 -39.28 10.01 -1.08
C ASP A 538 -38.79 8.60 -0.71
N ARG A 539 -38.31 7.81 -1.69
CA ARG A 539 -37.67 6.51 -1.40
C ARG A 539 -36.41 6.67 -0.54
N CYS A 540 -35.57 7.67 -0.81
CA CYS A 540 -34.42 8.02 0.03
C CYS A 540 -34.85 8.34 1.46
N ARG A 541 -35.87 9.20 1.64
CA ARG A 541 -36.42 9.53 2.96
C ARG A 541 -37.00 8.32 3.69
N LEU A 542 -37.68 7.42 2.97
CA LEU A 542 -38.20 6.19 3.54
C LEU A 542 -37.07 5.27 4.02
N CYS A 543 -35.97 5.16 3.24
CA CYS A 543 -34.79 4.44 3.67
C CYS A 543 -34.16 5.06 4.94
N GLU A 544 -34.01 6.38 5.00
CA GLU A 544 -33.52 7.09 6.20
C GLU A 544 -34.39 6.82 7.43
N LYS A 545 -35.72 6.90 7.27
CA LYS A 545 -36.68 6.62 8.34
C LYS A 545 -36.70 5.15 8.76
N ALA A 546 -36.39 4.23 7.85
CA ALA A 546 -36.23 2.83 8.17
C ALA A 546 -34.93 2.57 8.94
N ILE A 547 -33.81 3.20 8.56
CA ILE A 547 -32.54 3.15 9.32
C ILE A 547 -32.77 3.64 10.76
N GLU A 548 -33.43 4.79 10.91
CA GLU A 548 -33.74 5.38 12.23
C GLU A 548 -34.58 4.44 13.09
N TYR A 549 -35.56 3.76 12.49
CA TYR A 549 -36.44 2.83 13.19
C TYR A 549 -35.72 1.59 13.72
N GLU A 550 -34.69 1.09 13.02
CA GLU A 550 -33.86 -0.04 13.47
C GLU A 550 -32.94 0.33 14.66
N GLY A 551 -32.85 1.62 15.00
CA GLY A 551 -32.17 2.12 16.19
C GLY A 551 -30.72 2.52 15.99
N SER A 552 -30.12 3.04 17.07
CA SER A 552 -28.79 3.67 17.04
C SER A 552 -27.70 2.71 16.56
N ALA A 553 -27.78 1.43 16.94
CA ALA A 553 -26.83 0.41 16.53
C ALA A 553 -26.74 0.28 15.00
N VAL A 554 -27.87 0.32 14.29
CA VAL A 554 -27.90 0.21 12.82
C VAL A 554 -27.53 1.55 12.16
N SER A 555 -28.09 2.66 12.66
CA SER A 555 -27.79 4.00 12.14
C SER A 555 -26.33 4.43 12.30
N SER A 556 -25.58 3.78 13.17
CA SER A 556 -24.15 4.08 13.38
C SER A 556 -23.25 3.70 12.20
N TRP A 557 -23.71 2.79 11.32
CA TRP A 557 -22.89 2.28 10.21
C TRP A 557 -23.63 2.15 8.88
N ILE A 558 -24.97 2.16 8.86
CA ILE A 558 -25.75 2.16 7.61
C ILE A 558 -26.20 3.59 7.27
N GLY A 559 -25.96 4.01 6.02
CA GLY A 559 -26.45 5.27 5.45
C GLY A 559 -27.20 5.09 4.13
N VAL A 560 -27.75 6.19 3.61
CA VAL A 560 -28.36 6.24 2.28
C VAL A 560 -27.42 6.96 1.32
N SER A 561 -27.10 6.31 0.19
CA SER A 561 -26.42 6.93 -0.93
C SER A 561 -27.44 7.54 -1.89
N ARG A 562 -27.39 8.86 -2.05
CA ARG A 562 -28.26 9.62 -2.97
C ARG A 562 -27.66 9.77 -4.37
N GLY A 563 -26.42 9.33 -4.59
CA GLY A 563 -25.69 9.56 -5.84
C GLY A 563 -26.39 8.98 -7.07
N GLU A 564 -26.90 7.75 -6.98
CA GLU A 564 -27.62 7.07 -8.06
C GLU A 564 -29.00 7.69 -8.34
N SER A 565 -29.68 8.17 -7.30
CA SER A 565 -31.07 8.63 -7.38
C SER A 565 -31.22 10.11 -7.72
N GLU A 566 -30.37 10.96 -7.12
CA GLU A 566 -30.55 12.41 -7.13
C GLU A 566 -29.48 13.15 -7.96
N TRP A 567 -28.29 12.56 -8.13
CA TRP A 567 -27.16 13.27 -8.77
C TRP A 567 -26.77 12.71 -10.14
N ALA A 568 -27.17 11.49 -10.46
CA ALA A 568 -26.97 10.91 -11.78
C ALA A 568 -27.87 11.58 -12.84
N ASN A 569 -27.32 11.85 -14.03
CA ASN A 569 -28.10 12.35 -15.15
C ASN A 569 -28.84 11.17 -15.84
N GLY A 570 -29.90 10.68 -15.20
CA GLY A 570 -30.66 9.51 -15.65
C GLY A 570 -30.28 8.22 -14.94
N PHE A 571 -30.86 7.10 -15.41
CA PHE A 571 -30.58 5.78 -14.85
C PHE A 571 -29.17 5.32 -15.18
N VAL A 572 -28.42 4.97 -14.14
CA VAL A 572 -27.11 4.32 -14.22
C VAL A 572 -27.25 2.93 -13.62
N ASP A 573 -26.74 1.93 -14.32
CA ASP A 573 -26.84 0.54 -13.86
C ASP A 573 -25.99 0.30 -12.60
N PHE A 574 -26.32 -0.74 -11.83
CA PHE A 574 -25.71 -1.00 -10.52
C PHE A 574 -24.18 -1.21 -10.60
N GLY A 575 -23.69 -1.69 -11.75
CA GLY A 575 -22.27 -1.88 -12.02
C GLY A 575 -21.45 -0.60 -11.90
N PRO A 576 -21.64 0.35 -12.84
CA PRO A 576 -20.96 1.64 -12.79
C PRO A 576 -21.17 2.41 -11.47
N VAL A 577 -22.34 2.31 -10.84
CA VAL A 577 -22.59 2.94 -9.52
C VAL A 577 -21.67 2.35 -8.45
N THR A 578 -21.52 1.02 -8.43
CA THR A 578 -20.66 0.34 -7.46
C THR A 578 -19.19 0.67 -7.71
N GLU A 579 -18.76 0.68 -8.98
CA GLU A 579 -17.41 1.07 -9.39
C GLU A 579 -17.07 2.52 -8.97
N TYR A 580 -17.99 3.45 -9.22
CA TYR A 580 -17.83 4.84 -8.82
C TYR A 580 -17.68 4.99 -7.30
N LEU A 581 -18.50 4.28 -6.51
CA LEU A 581 -18.38 4.32 -5.06
C LEU A 581 -17.04 3.74 -4.58
N ARG A 582 -16.57 2.63 -5.16
CA ARG A 582 -15.26 2.06 -4.86
C ARG A 582 -14.17 3.11 -5.12
N ASP A 583 -14.21 3.75 -6.29
CA ASP A 583 -13.19 4.72 -6.69
C ASP A 583 -13.24 5.98 -5.83
N PHE A 584 -14.44 6.47 -5.49
CA PHE A 584 -14.63 7.58 -4.57
C PHE A 584 -14.05 7.27 -3.18
N LEU A 585 -14.37 6.10 -2.61
CA LEU A 585 -13.87 5.68 -1.30
C LEU A 585 -12.34 5.51 -1.30
N ASN A 586 -11.77 5.03 -2.41
CA ASN A 586 -10.34 4.75 -2.53
C ASN A 586 -9.51 5.95 -3.01
N SER A 587 -10.10 6.99 -3.59
CA SER A 587 -9.41 8.24 -3.95
C SER A 587 -9.57 9.29 -2.86
N THR A 588 -10.82 9.72 -2.63
CA THR A 588 -11.13 10.95 -1.88
C THR A 588 -10.80 10.83 -0.39
N LEU A 589 -11.04 9.66 0.21
CA LEU A 589 -10.78 9.47 1.63
C LEU A 589 -9.29 9.22 1.93
N VAL A 590 -8.51 8.75 0.96
CA VAL A 590 -7.05 8.65 1.04
C VAL A 590 -6.43 10.04 0.98
N ASP A 591 -6.85 10.87 0.01
CA ASP A 591 -6.38 12.24 -0.14
C ASP A 591 -6.65 13.09 1.11
N GLN A 592 -7.73 12.78 1.83
CA GLN A 592 -8.10 13.45 3.08
C GLN A 592 -7.43 12.85 4.33
N ASN A 593 -6.63 11.79 4.19
CA ASN A 593 -5.96 11.09 5.30
C ASN A 593 -6.93 10.59 6.39
N LYS A 594 -8.17 10.26 6.00
CA LYS A 594 -9.28 9.91 6.92
C LYS A 594 -9.49 8.41 7.12
N ILE A 595 -8.75 7.55 6.42
CA ILE A 595 -8.86 6.08 6.56
C ILE A 595 -7.56 5.50 7.09
N LEU A 596 -7.68 4.63 8.09
CA LEU A 596 -6.57 3.88 8.69
C LEU A 596 -6.09 2.70 7.81
N LYS A 597 -6.84 2.34 6.75
CA LYS A 597 -6.57 1.17 5.91
C LYS A 597 -6.96 1.38 4.44
N TYR A 598 -6.05 1.06 3.52
CA TYR A 598 -6.17 1.24 2.07
C TYR A 598 -5.51 0.07 1.31
N PRO A 599 -6.07 -0.41 0.17
CA PRO A 599 -7.38 -0.05 -0.39
C PRO A 599 -8.55 -0.63 0.42
N LEU A 600 -9.67 0.10 0.42
CA LEU A 600 -10.95 -0.36 0.95
C LEU A 600 -11.62 -1.29 -0.07
N ARG A 601 -12.05 -2.47 0.42
CA ARG A 601 -12.83 -3.41 -0.37
C ARG A 601 -14.30 -3.02 -0.34
N LEU A 602 -14.93 -2.88 -1.51
CA LEU A 602 -16.36 -2.67 -1.63
C LEU A 602 -17.05 -3.99 -1.92
N VAL A 603 -18.09 -4.31 -1.15
CA VAL A 603 -18.86 -5.55 -1.30
C VAL A 603 -20.27 -5.23 -1.76
N TYR A 604 -20.61 -5.65 -2.97
CA TYR A 604 -21.98 -5.55 -3.48
C TYR A 604 -22.84 -6.66 -2.88
N VAL A 605 -23.93 -6.30 -2.22
CA VAL A 605 -24.84 -7.21 -1.52
C VAL A 605 -26.10 -7.40 -2.34
N CYS A 606 -26.41 -8.64 -2.72
CA CYS A 606 -27.62 -8.97 -3.44
C CYS A 606 -28.20 -10.34 -3.04
N GLY A 607 -29.49 -10.55 -3.33
CA GLY A 607 -30.11 -11.86 -3.19
C GLY A 607 -29.70 -12.82 -4.31
N LEU A 608 -29.75 -14.13 -4.04
CA LEU A 608 -29.45 -15.18 -5.02
C LEU A 608 -30.30 -15.07 -6.30
N ASP A 609 -31.53 -14.58 -6.21
CA ASP A 609 -32.40 -14.32 -7.36
C ASP A 609 -31.85 -13.25 -8.31
N HIS A 610 -31.25 -12.19 -7.77
CA HIS A 610 -30.62 -11.15 -8.58
C HIS A 610 -29.32 -11.66 -9.20
N PHE A 611 -28.48 -12.34 -8.41
CA PHE A 611 -27.24 -12.96 -8.88
C PHE A 611 -27.48 -13.91 -10.07
N ASN A 612 -28.48 -14.79 -9.96
CA ASN A 612 -28.81 -15.74 -11.01
C ASN A 612 -29.35 -15.08 -12.30
N ARG A 613 -30.01 -13.92 -12.20
CA ARG A 613 -30.59 -13.20 -13.35
C ARG A 613 -29.61 -12.25 -14.03
N CYS A 614 -28.62 -11.75 -13.30
CA CYS A 614 -27.74 -10.67 -13.74
C CYS A 614 -26.28 -11.15 -13.83
N PRO A 615 -25.82 -11.68 -14.98
CA PRO A 615 -24.43 -12.12 -15.15
C PRO A 615 -23.38 -11.04 -14.84
N TYR A 616 -23.73 -9.76 -14.98
CA TYR A 616 -22.81 -8.66 -14.67
C TYR A 616 -22.40 -8.63 -13.19
N VAL A 617 -23.24 -9.13 -12.28
CA VAL A 617 -22.90 -9.24 -10.86
C VAL A 617 -21.66 -10.12 -10.68
N GLN A 618 -21.53 -11.20 -11.45
CA GLN A 618 -20.36 -12.08 -11.40
C GLN A 618 -19.09 -11.37 -11.90
N THR A 619 -19.16 -10.66 -13.03
CA THR A 619 -17.99 -9.97 -13.59
C THR A 619 -17.49 -8.82 -12.70
N MET A 620 -18.36 -8.29 -11.85
CA MET A 620 -17.99 -7.29 -10.87
C MET A 620 -17.01 -7.84 -9.82
N ALA A 621 -17.17 -9.10 -9.41
CA ALA A 621 -16.28 -9.75 -8.45
C ALA A 621 -14.86 -9.99 -8.98
N THR A 622 -14.64 -9.88 -10.29
CA THR A 622 -13.29 -10.02 -10.87
C THR A 622 -12.51 -8.69 -10.90
N GLN A 623 -13.13 -7.60 -10.48
CA GLN A 623 -12.49 -6.28 -10.45
C GLN A 623 -11.70 -6.08 -9.15
N ASN A 624 -10.62 -5.31 -9.21
CA ASN A 624 -9.79 -5.02 -8.05
C ASN A 624 -10.60 -4.34 -6.93
N ASN A 625 -10.36 -4.77 -5.69
CA ASN A 625 -11.00 -4.23 -4.48
C ASN A 625 -12.53 -4.34 -4.46
N MET A 626 -13.08 -5.29 -5.22
CA MET A 626 -14.51 -5.59 -5.23
C MET A 626 -14.77 -7.02 -4.83
N SER A 627 -15.91 -7.25 -4.19
CA SER A 627 -16.45 -8.58 -3.94
C SER A 627 -17.97 -8.54 -4.00
N VAL A 628 -18.59 -9.71 -4.09
CA VAL A 628 -20.05 -9.84 -4.10
C VAL A 628 -20.46 -10.77 -2.96
N ALA A 629 -21.42 -10.31 -2.16
CA ALA A 629 -22.08 -11.12 -1.15
C ALA A 629 -23.48 -11.53 -1.65
N VAL A 630 -23.66 -12.83 -1.87
CA VAL A 630 -24.89 -13.43 -2.40
C VAL A 630 -25.66 -14.08 -1.26
N VAL A 631 -26.78 -13.48 -0.90
CA VAL A 631 -27.60 -13.90 0.24
C VAL A 631 -28.68 -14.88 -0.19
N TYR A 632 -28.77 -16.04 0.46
CA TYR A 632 -29.82 -17.02 0.18
C TYR A 632 -31.20 -16.52 0.63
N ARG A 633 -32.26 -17.01 -0.02
CA ARG A 633 -33.66 -16.80 0.36
C ARG A 633 -34.23 -18.04 1.04
N VAL A 634 -35.37 -17.90 1.70
CA VAL A 634 -36.04 -19.04 2.36
C VAL A 634 -36.41 -20.08 1.30
N GLY A 635 -35.96 -21.32 1.50
CA GLY A 635 -36.14 -22.40 0.52
C GLY A 635 -35.12 -22.42 -0.63
N TYR A 636 -34.11 -21.55 -0.58
CA TYR A 636 -32.99 -21.53 -1.52
C TYR A 636 -31.72 -22.06 -0.86
N ASP A 637 -30.91 -22.79 -1.62
CA ASP A 637 -29.62 -23.34 -1.21
C ASP A 637 -28.61 -23.32 -2.37
N GLU A 638 -27.43 -23.91 -2.13
CA GLU A 638 -26.35 -24.02 -3.13
C GLU A 638 -26.77 -24.73 -4.42
N GLN A 639 -27.75 -25.64 -4.38
CA GLN A 639 -28.18 -26.41 -5.55
C GLN A 639 -28.88 -25.53 -6.59
N GLN A 640 -29.32 -24.34 -6.18
CA GLN A 640 -30.04 -23.39 -7.03
C GLN A 640 -29.12 -22.32 -7.65
N ILE A 641 -27.80 -22.45 -7.48
CA ILE A 641 -26.81 -21.61 -8.15
C ILE A 641 -26.72 -22.06 -9.62
N ILE A 642 -27.26 -21.26 -10.53
CA ILE A 642 -27.33 -21.61 -11.96
C ILE A 642 -25.96 -21.48 -12.64
N ARG A 643 -25.13 -20.55 -12.15
CA ARG A 643 -23.83 -20.21 -12.74
C ARG A 643 -22.79 -20.17 -11.63
N SER A 644 -22.32 -21.34 -11.19
CA SER A 644 -21.28 -21.39 -10.17
C SER A 644 -19.99 -20.79 -10.72
N VAL A 645 -19.48 -19.81 -10.00
CA VAL A 645 -18.23 -19.11 -10.32
C VAL A 645 -17.23 -19.51 -9.25
N LYS A 646 -16.12 -20.11 -9.65
CA LYS A 646 -15.03 -20.47 -8.73
C LYS A 646 -14.08 -19.30 -8.49
N THR A 647 -14.59 -18.08 -8.32
CA THR A 647 -13.79 -16.92 -7.93
C THR A 647 -13.89 -16.72 -6.43
N LEU A 648 -12.76 -16.49 -5.76
CA LEU A 648 -12.69 -16.28 -4.31
C LEU A 648 -13.46 -15.02 -3.82
N ASP A 649 -13.86 -14.13 -4.74
CA ASP A 649 -14.52 -12.86 -4.44
C ASP A 649 -16.05 -12.87 -4.61
N VAL A 650 -16.64 -14.03 -4.93
CA VAL A 650 -18.10 -14.25 -4.82
C VAL A 650 -18.36 -15.10 -3.58
N ILE A 651 -19.02 -14.50 -2.59
CA ILE A 651 -19.22 -15.09 -1.27
C ILE A 651 -20.70 -15.39 -1.09
N TYR A 652 -21.04 -16.68 -1.00
CA TYR A 652 -22.39 -17.13 -0.77
C TYR A 652 -22.68 -17.20 0.73
N ILE A 653 -23.78 -16.59 1.15
CA ILE A 653 -24.11 -16.41 2.55
C ILE A 653 -25.37 -17.20 2.87
N PRO A 654 -25.24 -18.32 3.61
CA PRO A 654 -26.39 -19.15 3.98
C PRO A 654 -27.28 -18.43 4.98
N LEU A 655 -28.57 -18.76 5.00
CA LEU A 655 -29.49 -18.24 6.02
C LEU A 655 -29.24 -18.89 7.39
N THR A 656 -29.18 -18.09 8.45
CA THR A 656 -29.16 -18.59 9.82
C THR A 656 -30.53 -19.16 10.22
N LYS A 657 -30.55 -20.03 11.24
CA LYS A 657 -31.78 -20.65 11.77
C LYS A 657 -32.82 -19.65 12.30
N GLU A 658 -32.41 -18.45 12.68
CA GLU A 658 -33.33 -17.39 13.09
C GLU A 658 -34.00 -16.75 11.87
N ARG A 659 -33.24 -16.56 10.79
CA ARG A 659 -33.75 -15.94 9.58
C ARG A 659 -34.66 -16.84 8.75
N THR A 660 -34.52 -18.16 8.85
CA THR A 660 -35.48 -19.11 8.26
C THR A 660 -36.87 -19.05 8.88
N LYS A 661 -37.01 -18.44 10.06
CA LYS A 661 -38.31 -18.21 10.74
C LYS A 661 -38.92 -16.85 10.41
N LEU A 662 -38.18 -15.96 9.75
CA LEU A 662 -38.63 -14.61 9.41
C LEU A 662 -39.35 -14.60 8.08
N VAL A 663 -40.36 -13.74 7.99
CA VAL A 663 -41.19 -13.59 6.80
C VAL A 663 -40.42 -12.87 5.68
N ASP A 664 -40.42 -13.46 4.49
CA ASP A 664 -39.91 -12.86 3.25
C ASP A 664 -41.05 -12.10 2.51
N ILE A 665 -41.26 -10.82 2.86
CA ILE A 665 -42.20 -9.94 2.15
C ILE A 665 -41.44 -9.14 1.09
N SER A 666 -41.96 -9.16 -0.14
CA SER A 666 -41.46 -8.35 -1.25
C SER A 666 -42.16 -6.99 -1.34
N SER A 667 -41.48 -5.99 -1.92
CA SER A 667 -42.09 -4.68 -2.16
C SER A 667 -43.32 -4.77 -3.08
N THR A 668 -43.40 -5.78 -3.96
CA THR A 668 -44.57 -6.02 -4.80
C THR A 668 -45.81 -6.40 -3.99
N GLN A 669 -45.66 -7.30 -3.02
CA GLN A 669 -46.76 -7.68 -2.11
C GLN A 669 -47.25 -6.47 -1.30
N ILE A 670 -46.31 -5.62 -0.83
CA ILE A 670 -46.65 -4.40 -0.11
C ILE A 670 -47.47 -3.44 -0.98
N ARG A 671 -47.09 -3.24 -2.24
CA ARG A 671 -47.86 -2.37 -3.16
C ARG A 671 -49.25 -2.93 -3.45
N GLN A 672 -49.34 -4.24 -3.73
CA GLN A 672 -50.62 -4.91 -3.99
C GLN A 672 -51.58 -4.79 -2.79
N TYR A 673 -51.05 -4.87 -1.56
CA TYR A 673 -51.82 -4.64 -0.34
C TYR A 673 -52.46 -3.25 -0.30
N PHE A 674 -51.69 -2.18 -0.58
CA PHE A 674 -52.23 -0.82 -0.56
C PHE A 674 -53.10 -0.46 -1.77
N GLN A 675 -52.94 -1.15 -2.90
CA GLN A 675 -53.78 -0.97 -4.08
C GLN A 675 -55.16 -1.63 -3.93
N ASN A 676 -55.25 -2.72 -3.15
CA ASN A 676 -56.47 -3.47 -2.93
C ASN A 676 -57.14 -3.08 -1.61
N SER A 677 -57.96 -2.02 -1.63
CA SER A 677 -58.65 -1.42 -0.47
C SER A 677 -59.63 -2.35 0.27
N THR A 678 -59.87 -3.57 -0.21
CA THR A 678 -60.73 -4.59 0.41
C THR A 678 -59.97 -5.62 1.24
N VAL A 679 -58.63 -5.63 1.19
CA VAL A 679 -57.82 -6.66 1.83
C VAL A 679 -57.33 -6.16 3.20
N ASN A 680 -58.01 -6.60 4.28
CA ASN A 680 -57.54 -6.37 5.65
C ASN A 680 -56.44 -7.37 6.02
N ASP A 681 -55.26 -7.21 5.41
CA ASP A 681 -54.10 -8.06 5.68
C ASP A 681 -53.25 -7.54 6.84
N THR A 682 -53.68 -7.88 8.06
CA THR A 682 -52.93 -7.61 9.30
C THR A 682 -51.50 -8.17 9.28
N TYR A 683 -51.17 -9.09 8.38
CA TYR A 683 -49.83 -9.65 8.23
C TYR A 683 -48.85 -8.65 7.62
N ILE A 684 -49.27 -7.98 6.54
CA ILE A 684 -48.45 -6.99 5.84
C ILE A 684 -48.29 -5.75 6.74
N GLU A 685 -49.35 -5.31 7.42
CA GLU A 685 -49.26 -4.19 8.36
C GLU A 685 -48.22 -4.42 9.47
N ARG A 686 -48.09 -5.64 9.98
CA ARG A 686 -47.14 -6.01 11.05
C ARG A 686 -45.67 -6.10 10.59
N ASN A 687 -45.43 -6.21 9.29
CA ASN A 687 -44.10 -6.50 8.73
C ASN A 687 -43.57 -5.37 7.82
N ILE A 688 -44.21 -4.20 7.86
CA ILE A 688 -43.73 -2.97 7.22
C ILE A 688 -43.33 -1.97 8.31
N TYR A 689 -42.33 -1.14 8.02
CA TYR A 689 -41.97 -0.03 8.90
C TYR A 689 -43.15 0.95 9.09
N PRO A 690 -43.44 1.42 10.31
CA PRO A 690 -44.57 2.33 10.55
C PRO A 690 -44.55 3.59 9.68
N ASN A 691 -43.38 4.18 9.43
CA ASN A 691 -43.22 5.34 8.57
C ASN A 691 -43.49 5.03 7.09
N VAL A 692 -43.07 3.86 6.62
CA VAL A 692 -43.38 3.37 5.27
C VAL A 692 -44.87 3.11 5.15
N HIS A 693 -45.47 2.45 6.15
CA HIS A 693 -46.90 2.19 6.18
C HIS A 693 -47.71 3.49 6.11
N LYS A 694 -47.36 4.49 6.92
CA LYS A 694 -48.02 5.79 6.93
C LYS A 694 -47.91 6.46 5.56
N TYR A 695 -46.70 6.52 5.00
CA TYR A 695 -46.47 7.10 3.68
C TYR A 695 -47.28 6.40 2.59
N MET A 696 -47.28 5.07 2.56
CA MET A 696 -48.01 4.29 1.55
C MET A 696 -49.53 4.52 1.60
N ARG A 697 -50.11 4.63 2.81
CA ARG A 697 -51.53 5.02 2.96
C ARG A 697 -51.79 6.41 2.37
N GLU A 698 -50.93 7.38 2.66
CA GLU A 698 -51.12 8.76 2.19
C GLU A 698 -50.88 8.91 0.68
N TYR A 699 -49.92 8.19 0.13
CA TYR A 699 -49.48 8.29 -1.27
C TYR A 699 -50.48 7.61 -2.22
N LEU A 700 -50.80 6.33 -2.00
CA LEU A 700 -51.64 5.56 -2.93
C LEU A 700 -53.13 5.84 -2.78
N VAL A 701 -53.60 6.26 -1.60
CA VAL A 701 -55.03 6.61 -1.40
C VAL A 701 -55.35 7.98 -2.02
N LYS A 702 -54.40 8.92 -2.07
CA LYS A 702 -54.62 10.24 -2.70
C LYS A 702 -54.86 10.17 -4.21
N GLU A 703 -54.25 9.21 -4.90
CA GLU A 703 -54.40 9.04 -6.35
C GLU A 703 -55.78 8.49 -6.75
N GLN A 704 -56.46 7.75 -5.86
CA GLN A 704 -57.81 7.22 -6.14
C GLN A 704 -58.93 8.29 -6.12
N PHE A 705 -58.65 9.52 -5.68
CA PHE A 705 -59.63 10.62 -5.57
C PHE A 705 -59.62 11.61 -6.76
N GLN A 706 -59.19 11.20 -7.96
CA GLN A 706 -59.47 11.99 -9.17
C GLN A 706 -60.95 11.88 -9.56
N VAL A 707 -61.70 12.96 -9.31
CA VAL A 707 -63.13 13.09 -9.59
C VAL A 707 -63.38 13.14 -11.10
N THR A 708 -64.16 12.18 -11.61
CA THR A 708 -64.77 12.28 -12.94
C THR A 708 -65.85 13.38 -12.90
N ILE A 709 -65.61 14.49 -13.61
CA ILE A 709 -66.65 15.52 -13.80
C ILE A 709 -67.62 15.00 -14.86
N GLY A 710 -68.71 14.37 -14.42
CA GLY A 710 -69.89 14.13 -15.23
C GLY A 710 -70.69 15.42 -15.37
N SER A 711 -71.12 15.72 -16.60
CA SER A 711 -71.94 16.88 -16.92
C SER A 711 -73.24 16.87 -16.11
N ASN A 712 -73.39 17.92 -15.30
CA ASN A 712 -74.54 18.27 -14.46
C ASN A 712 -74.58 17.61 -13.07
N TYR A 713 -74.50 18.48 -12.06
CA TYR A 713 -74.65 18.29 -10.61
C TYR A 713 -73.37 18.00 -9.80
N LEU A 714 -72.95 19.04 -9.08
CA LEU A 714 -72.02 18.96 -7.96
C LEU A 714 -72.84 18.62 -6.70
N ILE A 715 -73.01 17.33 -6.39
CA ILE A 715 -73.52 16.91 -5.08
C ILE A 715 -72.30 16.77 -4.16
N LEU A 716 -72.08 17.77 -3.31
CA LEU A 716 -71.18 17.66 -2.16
C LEU A 716 -71.86 16.82 -1.08
N SER A 717 -71.83 15.50 -1.22
CA SER A 717 -72.20 14.58 -0.13
C SER A 717 -70.94 13.93 0.45
N GLU A 718 -70.71 14.19 1.73
CA GLU A 718 -69.90 13.41 2.69
C GLU A 718 -68.43 13.12 2.33
N ILE A 719 -67.57 14.11 2.56
CA ILE A 719 -66.18 13.82 2.94
C ILE A 719 -66.20 13.30 4.38
N TYR A 720 -65.96 12.00 4.54
CA TYR A 720 -65.85 11.31 5.82
C TYR A 720 -64.57 11.77 6.57
N VAL A 721 -64.64 12.88 7.29
CA VAL A 721 -63.55 13.35 8.17
C VAL A 721 -63.64 12.61 9.51
N ARG A 722 -63.16 11.36 9.56
CA ARG A 722 -62.78 10.71 10.82
C ARG A 722 -61.31 10.99 11.09
N THR A 723 -61.06 12.11 11.77
CA THR A 723 -59.91 12.47 12.66
C THR A 723 -59.47 13.92 12.46
N LEU A 724 -60.27 14.86 12.97
CA LEU A 724 -59.81 16.12 13.55
C LEU A 724 -61.02 16.75 14.24
N ASN A 725 -60.97 16.88 15.57
CA ASN A 725 -61.99 17.55 16.37
C ASN A 725 -62.04 19.04 15.98
N PHE A 726 -62.96 19.42 15.08
CA PHE A 726 -63.34 20.81 14.87
C PHE A 726 -64.77 21.02 15.33
N LYS A 727 -64.94 21.91 16.31
CA LYS A 727 -66.23 22.42 16.75
C LYS A 727 -66.70 23.45 15.72
N ILE A 728 -67.73 23.14 14.95
CA ILE A 728 -68.36 24.12 14.05
C ILE A 728 -69.12 25.12 14.93
N LEU A 729 -68.59 26.34 15.05
CA LEU A 729 -69.36 27.48 15.54
C LEU A 729 -70.27 27.95 14.42
N GLN A 730 -71.55 27.56 14.49
CA GLN A 730 -72.62 28.18 13.73
C GLN A 730 -72.69 29.66 14.15
N THR A 731 -72.27 30.56 13.27
CA THR A 731 -72.64 31.98 13.37
C THR A 731 -73.66 32.26 12.27
N ASN A 732 -74.92 32.35 12.70
CA ASN A 732 -76.00 32.90 11.89
C ASN A 732 -75.68 34.36 11.59
N LYS A 733 -75.51 34.71 10.30
CA LYS A 733 -75.99 35.93 9.61
C LYS A 733 -75.11 36.28 8.40
N ALA A 734 -75.53 35.86 7.21
CA ALA A 734 -75.46 36.63 5.96
C ALA A 734 -76.25 35.88 4.88
N PRO A 735 -77.01 36.58 4.01
CA PRO A 735 -77.77 35.92 2.94
C PRO A 735 -76.83 35.43 1.84
N PHE A 736 -77.14 34.26 1.29
CA PHE A 736 -76.52 33.73 0.08
C PHE A 736 -76.63 34.75 -1.06
N MET A 737 -75.51 35.29 -1.52
CA MET A 737 -75.44 35.88 -2.86
C MET A 737 -75.38 34.74 -3.87
N ASN A 738 -76.23 34.81 -4.90
CA ASN A 738 -76.15 33.98 -6.09
C ASN A 738 -74.75 34.10 -6.72
N LEU A 739 -73.95 33.04 -6.64
CA LEU A 739 -72.72 32.91 -7.40
C LEU A 739 -73.06 32.40 -8.82
N PRO A 740 -72.55 33.03 -9.89
CA PRO A 740 -72.75 32.55 -11.25
C PRO A 740 -71.94 31.27 -11.51
N GLN A 741 -72.37 30.50 -12.52
CA GLN A 741 -71.78 29.23 -12.95
C GLN A 741 -70.25 29.31 -13.05
N ILE A 742 -69.57 28.49 -12.27
CA ILE A 742 -68.12 28.29 -12.33
C ILE A 742 -67.85 27.29 -13.46
N SER A 743 -67.12 27.70 -14.49
CA SER A 743 -66.80 26.84 -15.63
C SER A 743 -65.62 25.90 -15.39
N GLU A 744 -64.68 26.28 -14.52
CA GLU A 744 -63.45 25.52 -14.26
C GLU A 744 -62.84 25.87 -12.89
N VAL A 745 -62.37 24.85 -12.16
CA VAL A 745 -61.57 25.03 -10.94
C VAL A 745 -60.27 24.25 -11.13
N CYS A 746 -59.15 24.96 -11.25
CA CYS A 746 -57.83 24.35 -11.36
C CYS A 746 -57.08 24.54 -10.04
N MET A 747 -56.61 23.43 -9.46
CA MET A 747 -55.81 23.44 -8.23
C MET A 747 -54.33 23.49 -8.61
N TYR A 748 -53.65 24.59 -8.28
CA TYR A 748 -52.22 24.71 -8.50
C TYR A 748 -51.48 24.73 -7.17
N ARG A 749 -50.44 23.89 -7.08
CA ARG A 749 -49.47 23.95 -5.98
C ARG A 749 -48.39 24.95 -6.37
N ALA A 750 -48.48 26.19 -5.87
CA ALA A 750 -47.47 27.19 -6.13
C ALA A 750 -46.14 26.79 -5.47
N PHE A 751 -45.09 26.60 -6.28
CA PHE A 751 -43.72 26.41 -5.82
C PHE A 751 -43.14 27.73 -5.32
N ALA A 752 -43.32 28.05 -4.03
CA ALA A 752 -42.39 28.83 -3.21
C ALA A 752 -42.92 28.97 -1.76
N ARG A 753 -42.14 28.45 -0.79
CA ARG A 753 -42.25 28.68 0.68
C ARG A 753 -43.63 28.41 1.33
N GLN A 754 -43.84 27.13 1.62
CA GLN A 754 -44.60 26.44 2.68
C GLN A 754 -45.91 26.92 3.35
N ASP A 755 -46.47 28.14 3.21
CA ASP A 755 -47.59 28.54 4.10
C ASP A 755 -48.90 29.05 3.46
N TYR A 756 -49.10 28.87 2.15
CA TYR A 756 -50.33 29.29 1.46
C TYR A 756 -50.93 28.20 0.57
N PHE A 757 -52.26 28.11 0.54
CA PHE A 757 -53.02 27.44 -0.51
C PHE A 757 -53.77 28.49 -1.31
N GLY A 758 -53.61 28.46 -2.64
CA GLY A 758 -54.29 29.36 -3.56
C GLY A 758 -55.26 28.60 -4.46
N PHE A 759 -56.45 29.15 -4.66
CA PHE A 759 -57.38 28.71 -5.71
C PHE A 759 -57.45 29.80 -6.78
N ILE A 760 -57.30 29.42 -8.05
CA ILE A 760 -57.65 30.29 -9.17
C ILE A 760 -59.01 29.84 -9.69
N ILE A 761 -59.98 30.73 -9.58
CA ILE A 761 -61.32 30.51 -10.11
C ILE A 761 -61.41 31.32 -11.40
N LYS A 762 -61.56 30.63 -12.52
CA LYS A 762 -61.80 31.27 -13.82
C LYS A 762 -63.29 31.55 -13.94
N LYS A 763 -63.64 32.83 -14.08
CA LYS A 763 -65.04 33.27 -14.17
C LYS A 763 -65.50 33.39 -15.63
N ASP A 764 -64.59 33.83 -16.51
CA ASP A 764 -64.75 33.91 -17.97
C ASP A 764 -63.36 33.97 -18.65
N GLU A 765 -63.30 34.14 -19.97
CA GLU A 765 -62.05 34.13 -20.74
C GLU A 765 -61.04 35.21 -20.32
N ASN A 766 -61.48 36.28 -19.66
CA ASN A 766 -60.64 37.44 -19.34
C ASN A 766 -60.54 37.75 -17.83
N THR A 767 -61.20 36.98 -16.96
CA THR A 767 -61.28 37.29 -15.52
C THR A 767 -60.89 36.09 -14.64
N PHE A 768 -59.86 36.30 -13.80
CA PHE A 768 -59.40 35.34 -12.79
C PHE A 768 -59.57 35.92 -11.39
N ALA A 769 -60.10 35.13 -10.46
CA ALA A 769 -60.10 35.45 -9.03
C ALA A 769 -59.11 34.52 -8.31
N LEU A 770 -58.17 35.11 -7.56
CA LEU A 770 -57.21 34.38 -6.72
C LEU A 770 -57.70 34.40 -5.27
N LEU A 771 -58.09 33.24 -4.74
CA LEU A 771 -58.39 33.08 -3.32
C LEU A 771 -57.16 32.53 -2.60
N LEU A 772 -56.55 33.33 -1.72
CA LEU A 772 -55.41 32.91 -0.90
C LEU A 772 -55.88 32.60 0.53
N TYR A 773 -55.55 31.41 1.02
CA TYR A 773 -55.86 31.00 2.40
C TYR A 773 -54.57 30.95 3.23
N HIS A 774 -54.55 31.69 4.35
CA HIS A 774 -53.43 31.74 5.29
C HIS A 774 -53.66 30.75 6.43
N ARG A 775 -52.68 29.89 6.72
CA ARG A 775 -52.72 28.98 7.88
C ARG A 775 -52.32 29.75 9.14
N CYS A 776 -53.27 30.10 10.02
CA CYS A 776 -52.93 30.54 11.37
C CYS A 776 -52.41 29.35 12.19
N LEU A 777 -51.11 29.32 12.48
CA LEU A 777 -50.55 28.52 13.57
C LEU A 777 -51.00 29.17 14.89
N ARG A 778 -51.76 28.43 15.70
CA ARG A 778 -51.99 28.77 17.11
C ARG A 778 -50.86 28.18 17.94
N ASP A 779 -50.14 29.03 18.65
CA ASP A 779 -49.43 28.67 19.87
C ASP A 779 -50.46 28.49 21.00
N ALA A 780 -50.55 27.27 21.51
CA ALA A 780 -50.85 26.86 22.88
C ALA A 780 -50.75 25.34 22.98
#